data_AF-A0A7H1VN53-F1
#
_entry.id   AF-A0A7H1VN53-F1
#
_cell.length_a   1.000
_cell.length_b   1.000
_cell.length_c   1.000
_cell.angle_alpha   90.00
_cell.angle_beta   90.00
_cell.angle_gamma   90.00
#
_symmetry.space_group_name_H-M   'P 1'
#
loop_
_entity.id
_entity.type
_entity.pdbx_description
1 polymer ?
#
loop_
_entity_poly.entity_id
_entity_poly.type
_entity_poly.pdbx_seq_one_letter_code
_entity_poly.pdbx_strand_id
1 'polypeptide(L)'
;MMKFKKISAAAVALAMTVTSLVPAFADTATVVNGEKAIVLNTLDLYAGTNPNTFEPALEAELTRGQGAILLTKLFNMDTAAMAMSDEQADAILKNFKDASKVSSSAKKRLAYLVDQGIMSGSKEANGLYLNDGENLKGGQFATLILKQMGFNVEHWYEAIDQLAEVEGTEGIAAYAALGQQGLLRDHAVGIMYGALKAEYANGMATIIEKIVESKPEIREAAIKAGLIAAPVSAELEIVSVKALNNKQIEVVFNQEMDKDSAQNNDLYTILDKGTAKKTLTSTSAVLGADKKTVTITLDSSVLDSLTNSSKAKVTIDGDIMAANEKTLGKDKEFSVEIQDGILPTVKEVKATGEKNIKIIFSEPVLEGGTNSKTLTNTVFAVKSGTYTYYVSNAELDLDVINLTLGTKLIEGPVTVTVNDAGLGNDVKSIQDYAGYKVFKGDHTFNYVKDTSVAVVTVKEAKPESVTLAFSKPVKAADLRLFHSAKNAANYQSNVVTTNGKYVDEITFTFDNVNNPVPAGNINLYLVNSETDSNKLIDGYGIKVPDQTLTANVVVDVTGPTVSSKNVDKNLSVKLTFNEALKATTVKSSNFTFKSVKDGKTVYFTVEYPVDGNNKVVKLNVPGLLDDNTEYEVVAKKAIEDLAGNKMENDYVTTFTTGDNTAPTIDKADAYVVKAEGKIYLKFSEPMNEAQMLDKSNYQVRPTSSANYRDLDDDDKLTKISDRMVLIDLDEEVDAPDVKIAPIMDLANKRLNGKVDATELIGIDVETVEFKSAELIATNKIKVVFNKQLDTFSNPDISLSGASITTESAVRIASVESQTVNDDGNTEIVLVLDQDINTDATFTNSNGVTAPISIATGTTTSSKSVSGTKLATNLSMNIDDKTAPTVAEHEFEVGADKEPHVVIGNFKNAAGQVIANIADQYNKLDKNETAEITIHFTEAMDTASISKLAFIVDGYTVTNVAFADGDKAVIITVKAKADNTTVYTSVTQAYNVADTSGNVLASGSTWTVK
;
A
#
# COMPACT_ATOMS: atom_id res chain seq x y z
N MET A 1 -48.17 44.24 -16.70
CA MET A 1 -47.61 45.41 -15.98
C MET A 1 -46.14 45.55 -16.35
N MET A 2 -45.64 46.78 -16.42
CA MET A 2 -44.31 47.16 -16.89
C MET A 2 -43.13 46.54 -16.09
N LYS A 3 -42.01 46.36 -16.80
CA LYS A 3 -40.60 46.53 -16.39
C LYS A 3 -40.16 46.01 -15.00
N PHE A 4 -39.22 45.06 -14.99
CA PHE A 4 -38.09 45.11 -14.04
C PHE A 4 -36.77 44.72 -14.72
N LYS A 5 -35.74 45.51 -14.43
CA LYS A 5 -34.36 45.45 -14.94
C LYS A 5 -33.48 44.58 -14.02
N LYS A 6 -32.52 43.89 -14.65
CA LYS A 6 -31.11 43.62 -14.26
C LYS A 6 -30.74 42.73 -13.04
N ILE A 7 -30.03 41.65 -13.40
CA ILE A 7 -28.79 41.04 -12.86
C ILE A 7 -28.84 40.39 -11.46
N SER A 8 -28.59 39.08 -11.41
CA SER A 8 -27.44 38.48 -10.69
C SER A 8 -27.22 37.02 -11.10
N ALA A 9 -25.95 36.71 -11.41
CA ALA A 9 -25.43 35.37 -11.59
C ALA A 9 -25.27 34.69 -10.21
N ALA A 10 -25.83 33.49 -10.05
CA ALA A 10 -25.42 32.50 -9.05
C ALA A 10 -26.19 31.19 -9.31
N ALA A 11 -25.44 30.08 -9.39
CA ALA A 11 -25.85 28.69 -9.19
C ALA A 11 -27.15 28.21 -9.88
N VAL A 12 -27.00 27.56 -11.04
CA VAL A 12 -27.97 26.54 -11.47
C VAL A 12 -27.27 25.19 -11.45
N ALA A 13 -27.58 24.43 -10.41
CA ALA A 13 -27.42 22.98 -10.38
C ALA A 13 -28.50 22.39 -11.29
N LEU A 14 -28.11 21.78 -12.40
CA LEU A 14 -29.03 21.10 -13.31
C LEU A 14 -29.17 19.65 -12.81
N ALA A 15 -30.14 19.42 -11.93
CA ALA A 15 -30.63 18.08 -11.64
C ALA A 15 -31.64 17.70 -12.75
N MET A 16 -31.30 16.71 -13.58
CA MET A 16 -32.24 16.14 -14.55
C MET A 16 -33.29 15.30 -13.83
N THR A 17 -34.48 15.85 -13.62
CA THR A 17 -35.70 15.09 -13.34
C THR A 17 -36.66 15.25 -14.50
N VAL A 18 -36.76 14.24 -15.35
CA VAL A 18 -37.76 14.15 -16.41
C VAL A 18 -39.06 13.65 -15.80
N THR A 19 -40.04 14.52 -15.56
CA THR A 19 -41.45 14.12 -15.53
C THR A 19 -42.42 15.17 -16.06
N SER A 20 -43.33 14.66 -16.88
CA SER A 20 -44.74 15.05 -17.08
C SER A 20 -45.13 15.99 -18.25
N LEU A 21 -45.91 15.37 -19.14
CA LEU A 21 -47.00 15.84 -20.01
C LEU A 21 -47.41 17.32 -19.91
N VAL A 22 -47.56 17.97 -21.08
CA VAL A 22 -48.36 19.19 -21.26
C VAL A 22 -49.27 19.03 -22.50
N PRO A 23 -50.52 19.56 -22.50
CA PRO A 23 -51.54 19.29 -23.50
C PRO A 23 -51.32 20.07 -24.80
N ALA A 24 -51.82 19.50 -25.90
CA ALA A 24 -51.84 20.12 -27.22
C ALA A 24 -52.78 21.34 -27.31
N PHE A 25 -52.23 22.47 -27.75
CA PHE A 25 -52.93 23.53 -28.48
C PHE A 25 -52.08 23.96 -29.69
N ALA A 26 -52.74 24.41 -30.74
CA ALA A 26 -52.30 24.39 -32.14
C ALA A 26 -51.07 25.24 -32.55
N ASP A 27 -50.27 24.63 -33.44
CA ASP A 27 -49.57 25.19 -34.61
C ASP A 27 -48.61 26.39 -34.45
N THR A 28 -47.60 26.20 -33.59
CA THR A 28 -46.29 26.85 -33.67
C THR A 28 -45.24 25.77 -33.54
N ALA A 29 -44.21 25.74 -34.40
CA ALA A 29 -43.15 24.73 -34.35
C ALA A 29 -42.53 24.69 -32.95
N THR A 30 -42.81 23.64 -32.18
CA THR A 30 -42.34 23.52 -30.80
C THR A 30 -40.82 23.44 -30.79
N VAL A 31 -40.15 24.45 -30.23
CA VAL A 31 -38.69 24.48 -30.07
C VAL A 31 -38.26 23.34 -29.13
N VAL A 32 -37.40 22.43 -29.62
CA VAL A 32 -36.95 21.24 -28.87
C VAL A 32 -35.53 21.40 -28.31
N ASN A 33 -34.64 22.10 -29.01
CA ASN A 33 -33.20 22.11 -28.72
C ASN A 33 -32.70 23.41 -28.04
N GLY A 34 -33.58 24.12 -27.33
CA GLY A 34 -33.25 25.38 -26.65
C GLY A 34 -32.05 25.29 -25.70
N GLU A 35 -32.00 24.26 -24.85
CA GLU A 35 -30.90 24.05 -23.91
C GLU A 35 -29.59 23.70 -24.62
N LYS A 36 -29.66 22.86 -25.66
CA LYS A 36 -28.49 22.52 -26.49
C LYS A 36 -27.91 23.75 -27.20
N ALA A 37 -28.77 24.69 -27.63
CA ALA A 37 -28.32 25.95 -28.22
C ALA A 37 -27.50 26.80 -27.23
N ILE A 38 -27.87 26.81 -25.95
CA ILE A 38 -27.12 27.50 -24.88
C ILE A 38 -25.76 26.83 -24.67
N VAL A 39 -25.70 25.50 -24.67
CA VAL A 39 -24.43 24.77 -24.56
C VAL A 39 -23.51 25.07 -25.75
N LEU A 40 -24.02 24.98 -26.98
CA LEU A 40 -23.26 25.31 -28.19
C LEU A 40 -22.78 26.77 -28.19
N ASN A 41 -23.57 27.71 -27.65
CA ASN A 41 -23.13 29.10 -27.50
C ASN A 41 -22.01 29.27 -26.47
N THR A 42 -22.13 28.57 -25.34
CA THR A 42 -21.10 28.56 -24.28
C THR A 42 -19.76 28.01 -24.80
N LEU A 43 -19.81 27.08 -25.75
CA LEU A 43 -18.64 26.51 -26.43
C LEU A 43 -18.15 27.34 -27.63
N ASP A 44 -18.75 28.51 -27.92
CA ASP A 44 -18.51 29.35 -29.12
C ASP A 44 -18.78 28.63 -30.48
N LEU A 45 -19.58 27.57 -30.46
CA LEU A 45 -19.98 26.80 -31.66
C LEU A 45 -21.26 27.34 -32.30
N TYR A 46 -22.02 28.18 -31.61
CA TYR A 46 -23.26 28.78 -32.11
C TYR A 46 -23.47 30.21 -31.59
N ALA A 47 -23.48 31.19 -32.49
CA ALA A 47 -23.51 32.62 -32.10
C ALA A 47 -24.92 33.24 -32.03
N GLY A 48 -25.94 32.61 -32.63
CA GLY A 48 -27.26 33.22 -32.78
C GLY A 48 -27.30 34.37 -33.80
N THR A 49 -28.30 35.24 -33.71
CA THR A 49 -28.55 36.33 -34.68
C THR A 49 -28.10 37.70 -34.21
N ASN A 50 -27.83 37.88 -32.91
CA ASN A 50 -27.46 39.17 -32.33
C ASN A 50 -26.06 39.07 -31.67
N PRO A 51 -25.12 39.98 -32.00
CA PRO A 51 -23.74 39.92 -31.49
C PRO A 51 -23.59 40.31 -30.01
N ASN A 52 -24.59 40.98 -29.40
CA ASN A 52 -24.49 41.49 -28.03
C ASN A 52 -25.30 40.67 -27.01
N THR A 53 -26.32 39.96 -27.47
CA THR A 53 -27.20 39.13 -26.64
C THR A 53 -27.48 37.84 -27.38
N PHE A 54 -27.34 36.69 -26.71
CA PHE A 54 -27.56 35.40 -27.36
C PHE A 54 -29.04 35.22 -27.74
N GLU A 55 -29.32 35.36 -29.03
CA GLU A 55 -30.64 35.18 -29.64
C GLU A 55 -30.56 34.01 -30.64
N PRO A 56 -31.00 32.80 -30.25
CA PRO A 56 -30.75 31.61 -31.06
C PRO A 56 -31.64 31.50 -32.31
N ALA A 57 -32.76 32.23 -32.39
CA ALA A 57 -33.69 32.26 -33.53
C ALA A 57 -34.09 30.86 -34.05
N LEU A 58 -34.40 29.93 -33.14
CA LEU A 58 -34.54 28.49 -33.43
C LEU A 58 -35.66 28.16 -34.42
N GLU A 59 -36.71 28.98 -34.48
CA GLU A 59 -37.85 28.80 -35.38
C GLU A 59 -37.59 29.30 -36.81
N ALA A 60 -36.46 29.96 -37.07
CA ALA A 60 -36.15 30.50 -38.40
C ALA A 60 -35.55 29.44 -39.33
N GLU A 61 -35.90 29.50 -40.62
CA GLU A 61 -35.26 28.69 -41.66
C GLU A 61 -33.74 28.96 -41.71
N LEU A 62 -32.99 27.88 -41.97
CA LEU A 62 -31.54 27.93 -42.10
C LEU A 62 -31.16 27.92 -43.59
N THR A 63 -30.65 29.05 -44.07
CA THR A 63 -30.14 29.12 -45.46
C THR A 63 -28.80 28.37 -45.61
N ARG A 64 -28.43 27.99 -46.84
CA ARG A 64 -27.17 27.30 -47.13
C ARG A 64 -25.94 28.12 -46.73
N GLY A 65 -25.99 29.44 -46.92
CA GLY A 65 -24.96 30.36 -46.42
C GLY A 65 -24.80 30.35 -44.91
N GLN A 66 -25.91 30.35 -44.19
CA GLN A 66 -25.91 30.25 -42.73
C GLN A 66 -25.43 28.87 -42.27
N GLY A 67 -25.79 27.80 -42.97
CA GLY A 67 -25.26 26.46 -42.73
C GLY A 67 -23.74 26.38 -42.85
N ALA A 68 -23.15 27.08 -43.83
CA ALA A 68 -21.70 27.18 -43.97
C ALA A 68 -21.05 27.85 -42.74
N ILE A 69 -21.68 28.91 -42.19
CA ILE A 69 -21.23 29.56 -40.94
C ILE A 69 -21.29 28.60 -39.75
N LEU A 70 -22.38 27.83 -39.64
CA LEU A 70 -22.51 26.86 -38.54
C LEU A 70 -21.47 25.75 -38.63
N LEU A 71 -21.22 25.24 -39.83
CA LEU A 71 -20.23 24.20 -40.05
C LEU A 71 -18.79 24.69 -39.76
N THR A 72 -18.42 25.88 -40.23
CA THR A 72 -17.09 26.43 -39.95
C THR A 72 -16.89 26.70 -38.46
N LYS A 73 -17.94 27.08 -37.73
CA LYS A 73 -17.88 27.18 -36.26
C LYS A 73 -17.79 25.82 -35.58
N LEU A 74 -18.61 24.84 -35.99
CA LEU A 74 -18.61 23.49 -35.42
C LEU A 74 -17.22 22.86 -35.42
N PHE A 75 -16.49 22.96 -36.54
CA PHE A 75 -15.16 22.36 -36.68
C PHE A 75 -14.00 23.33 -36.42
N ASN A 76 -14.27 24.46 -35.79
CA ASN A 76 -13.27 25.50 -35.48
C ASN A 76 -12.46 26.02 -36.71
N MET A 77 -13.08 26.01 -37.89
CA MET A 77 -12.48 26.50 -39.15
C MET A 77 -12.80 27.97 -39.42
N ASP A 78 -13.66 28.59 -38.62
CA ASP A 78 -14.21 29.92 -38.88
C ASP A 78 -13.14 31.02 -38.97
N THR A 79 -12.15 31.00 -38.07
CA THR A 79 -11.03 31.93 -38.07
C THR A 79 -10.19 31.79 -39.34
N ALA A 80 -9.89 30.57 -39.76
CA ALA A 80 -9.13 30.29 -40.98
C ALA A 80 -9.89 30.73 -42.23
N ALA A 81 -11.19 30.44 -42.29
CA ALA A 81 -12.06 30.91 -43.37
C ALA A 81 -12.11 32.45 -43.43
N MET A 82 -12.15 33.13 -42.28
CA MET A 82 -12.23 34.59 -42.25
C MET A 82 -10.92 35.32 -42.54
N ALA A 83 -9.78 34.64 -42.40
CA ALA A 83 -8.47 35.18 -42.77
C ALA A 83 -8.26 35.30 -44.30
N MET A 84 -9.07 34.62 -45.11
CA MET A 84 -9.02 34.70 -46.58
C MET A 84 -9.35 36.11 -47.08
N SER A 85 -8.65 36.60 -48.11
CA SER A 85 -8.98 37.88 -48.77
C SER A 85 -10.21 37.75 -49.68
N ASP A 86 -10.88 38.87 -49.97
CA ASP A 86 -12.04 38.84 -50.87
C ASP A 86 -11.66 38.41 -52.29
N GLU A 87 -10.45 38.77 -52.75
CA GLU A 87 -9.92 38.36 -54.06
C GLU A 87 -9.66 36.85 -54.13
N GLN A 88 -9.15 36.25 -53.05
CA GLN A 88 -8.95 34.80 -52.96
C GLN A 88 -10.31 34.07 -52.98
N ALA A 89 -11.28 34.56 -52.21
CA ALA A 89 -12.62 33.98 -52.17
C ALA A 89 -13.30 34.06 -53.55
N ASP A 90 -13.24 35.22 -54.21
CA ASP A 90 -13.82 35.40 -55.55
C ASP A 90 -13.13 34.49 -56.60
N ALA A 91 -11.81 34.27 -56.48
CA ALA A 91 -11.07 33.37 -57.37
C ALA A 91 -11.47 31.90 -57.21
N ILE A 92 -11.73 31.44 -55.98
CA ILE A 92 -12.21 30.08 -55.70
C ILE A 92 -13.64 29.90 -56.20
N LEU A 93 -14.50 30.91 -55.98
CA LEU A 93 -15.91 30.84 -56.32
C LEU A 93 -16.24 31.16 -57.79
N LYS A 94 -15.28 31.57 -58.61
CA LYS A 94 -15.49 32.01 -60.02
C LYS A 94 -16.26 31.02 -60.90
N ASN A 95 -16.20 29.72 -60.58
CA ASN A 95 -16.84 28.66 -61.35
C ASN A 95 -18.33 28.50 -61.03
N PHE A 96 -18.83 29.14 -59.96
CA PHE A 96 -20.24 29.12 -59.58
C PHE A 96 -20.99 30.30 -60.22
N LYS A 97 -22.13 30.00 -60.84
CA LYS A 97 -22.89 30.99 -61.63
C LYS A 97 -23.55 32.07 -60.77
N ASP A 98 -23.78 31.78 -59.50
CA ASP A 98 -24.38 32.67 -58.50
C ASP A 98 -23.36 33.26 -57.53
N ALA A 99 -22.05 33.14 -57.78
CA ALA A 99 -21.00 33.66 -56.89
C ALA A 99 -21.19 35.15 -56.56
N SER A 100 -21.66 35.97 -57.51
CA SER A 100 -21.93 37.39 -57.29
C SER A 100 -23.14 37.69 -56.40
N LYS A 101 -23.98 36.68 -56.12
CA LYS A 101 -25.18 36.78 -55.27
C LYS A 101 -24.95 36.24 -53.85
N VAL A 102 -23.76 35.69 -53.58
CA VAL A 102 -23.40 35.18 -52.25
C VAL A 102 -23.25 36.35 -51.28
N SER A 103 -23.92 36.25 -50.14
CA SER A 103 -23.86 37.24 -49.06
C SER A 103 -22.43 37.43 -48.55
N SER A 104 -22.08 38.67 -48.20
CA SER A 104 -20.73 38.99 -47.68
C SER A 104 -20.37 38.19 -46.43
N SER A 105 -21.36 37.85 -45.58
CA SER A 105 -21.15 37.05 -44.38
C SER A 105 -20.83 35.58 -44.66
N ALA A 106 -21.33 35.01 -45.76
CA ALA A 106 -21.10 33.62 -46.13
C ALA A 106 -19.95 33.43 -47.15
N LYS A 107 -19.63 34.46 -47.95
CA LYS A 107 -18.69 34.38 -49.09
C LYS A 107 -17.39 33.64 -48.76
N LYS A 108 -16.63 34.13 -47.77
CA LYS A 108 -15.32 33.56 -47.42
C LYS A 108 -15.41 32.15 -46.84
N ARG A 109 -16.47 31.85 -46.09
CA ARG A 109 -16.72 30.51 -45.52
C ARG A 109 -17.10 29.51 -46.58
N LEU A 110 -17.99 29.87 -47.50
CA LEU A 110 -18.34 29.05 -48.67
C LEU A 110 -17.11 28.81 -49.54
N ALA A 111 -16.30 29.85 -49.81
CA ALA A 111 -15.04 29.70 -50.54
C ALA A 111 -14.09 28.73 -49.85
N TYR A 112 -13.90 28.87 -48.53
CA TYR A 112 -13.06 27.99 -47.75
C TYR A 112 -13.54 26.53 -47.79
N LEU A 113 -14.84 26.27 -47.62
CA LEU A 113 -15.40 24.91 -47.68
C LEU A 113 -15.27 24.28 -49.07
N VAL A 114 -15.34 25.08 -50.14
CA VAL A 114 -15.10 24.62 -51.51
C VAL A 114 -13.62 24.28 -51.73
N ASP A 115 -12.73 25.16 -51.28
CA ASP A 115 -11.28 24.97 -51.41
C ASP A 115 -10.78 23.72 -50.68
N GLN A 116 -11.35 23.44 -49.49
CA GLN A 116 -11.06 22.24 -48.71
C GLN A 116 -11.76 20.97 -49.25
N GLY A 117 -12.52 21.06 -50.35
CA GLY A 117 -13.21 19.92 -50.96
C GLY A 117 -14.42 19.39 -50.15
N ILE A 118 -14.82 20.07 -49.08
CA ILE A 118 -15.94 19.71 -48.22
C ILE A 118 -17.27 19.99 -48.95
N MET A 119 -17.34 21.11 -49.67
CA MET A 119 -18.53 21.55 -50.41
C MET A 119 -18.27 21.59 -51.92
N SER A 120 -19.20 21.04 -52.72
CA SER A 120 -19.11 21.04 -54.18
C SER A 120 -20.19 21.86 -54.89
N GLY A 121 -21.11 22.48 -54.14
CA GLY A 121 -22.31 23.13 -54.68
C GLY A 121 -23.32 22.18 -55.32
N SER A 122 -24.36 22.75 -55.92
CA SER A 122 -25.48 22.07 -56.56
C SER A 122 -25.34 22.18 -58.08
N LYS A 123 -25.43 21.05 -58.79
CA LYS A 123 -25.45 21.04 -60.25
C LYS A 123 -26.88 21.25 -60.75
N GLU A 124 -27.08 22.32 -61.51
CA GLU A 124 -28.35 22.67 -62.13
C GLU A 124 -28.22 22.65 -63.67
N ALA A 125 -29.34 22.82 -64.38
CA ALA A 125 -29.40 22.71 -65.84
C ALA A 125 -28.38 23.61 -66.58
N ASN A 126 -27.99 24.74 -65.98
CA ASN A 126 -27.15 25.77 -66.61
C ASN A 126 -25.77 25.97 -65.94
N GLY A 127 -25.36 25.08 -65.03
CA GLY A 127 -24.04 25.16 -64.38
C GLY A 127 -24.03 24.73 -62.93
N LEU A 128 -22.97 25.11 -62.21
CA LEU A 128 -22.79 24.84 -60.79
C LEU A 128 -23.17 26.08 -59.98
N TYR A 129 -23.90 25.87 -58.88
CA TYR A 129 -24.44 26.93 -58.03
C TYR A 129 -24.15 26.67 -56.54
N LEU A 130 -23.96 27.73 -55.76
CA LEU A 130 -23.80 27.63 -54.30
C LEU A 130 -25.15 27.65 -53.58
N ASN A 131 -26.10 28.42 -54.12
CA ASN A 131 -27.43 28.65 -53.62
C ASN A 131 -27.47 29.21 -52.20
N ASP A 132 -26.67 30.26 -51.94
CA ASP A 132 -26.49 30.87 -50.62
C ASP A 132 -27.80 31.11 -49.86
N GLY A 133 -28.82 31.64 -50.54
CA GLY A 133 -30.11 31.99 -49.95
C GLY A 133 -31.17 30.88 -49.95
N GLU A 134 -30.90 29.70 -50.50
CA GLU A 134 -31.87 28.59 -50.45
C GLU A 134 -31.89 27.93 -49.07
N ASN A 135 -33.04 27.39 -48.68
CA ASN A 135 -33.20 26.65 -47.44
C ASN A 135 -32.34 25.37 -47.48
N LEU A 136 -31.46 25.20 -46.50
CA LEU A 136 -30.53 24.09 -46.40
C LEU A 136 -31.26 22.82 -45.98
N LYS A 137 -31.10 21.74 -46.74
CA LYS A 137 -31.74 20.46 -46.41
C LYS A 137 -30.96 19.67 -45.37
N GLY A 138 -31.65 18.87 -44.58
CA GLY A 138 -31.04 18.07 -43.51
C GLY A 138 -29.91 17.15 -43.99
N GLY A 139 -30.15 16.40 -45.07
CA GLY A 139 -29.14 15.54 -45.66
C GLY A 139 -27.95 16.31 -46.23
N GLN A 140 -28.18 17.53 -46.76
CA GLN A 140 -27.08 18.38 -47.24
C GLN A 140 -26.19 18.84 -46.09
N PHE A 141 -26.77 19.20 -44.94
CA PHE A 141 -26.00 19.60 -43.77
C PHE A 141 -25.21 18.44 -43.16
N ALA A 142 -25.85 17.27 -43.00
CA ALA A 142 -25.19 16.05 -42.52
C ALA A 142 -24.06 15.60 -43.46
N THR A 143 -24.23 15.75 -44.78
CA THR A 143 -23.17 15.45 -45.77
C THR A 143 -21.92 16.27 -45.50
N LEU A 144 -22.06 17.55 -45.15
CA LEU A 144 -20.91 18.42 -44.88
C LEU A 144 -20.20 18.04 -43.58
N ILE A 145 -20.95 17.63 -42.55
CA ILE A 145 -20.41 17.13 -41.28
C ILE A 145 -19.61 15.84 -41.53
N LEU A 146 -20.22 14.86 -42.20
CA LEU A 146 -19.59 13.57 -42.52
C LEU A 146 -18.32 13.73 -43.36
N LYS A 147 -18.35 14.57 -44.41
CA LYS A 147 -17.17 14.83 -45.23
C LYS A 147 -16.03 15.46 -44.43
N GLN A 148 -16.34 16.40 -43.54
CA GLN A 148 -15.33 17.00 -42.68
C GLN A 148 -14.74 16.00 -41.69
N MET A 149 -15.52 15.00 -41.27
CA MET A 149 -15.07 13.90 -40.43
C MET A 149 -14.29 12.80 -41.19
N GLY A 150 -14.17 12.92 -42.51
CA GLY A 150 -13.44 11.99 -43.37
C GLY A 150 -14.28 10.83 -43.93
N PHE A 151 -15.60 10.84 -43.75
CA PHE A 151 -16.50 9.84 -44.30
C PHE A 151 -16.88 10.17 -45.75
N ASN A 152 -17.01 9.13 -46.58
CA ASN A 152 -17.57 9.26 -47.92
C ASN A 152 -19.10 9.22 -47.86
N VAL A 153 -19.76 10.07 -48.65
CA VAL A 153 -21.22 10.16 -48.73
C VAL A 153 -21.64 9.96 -50.19
N GLU A 154 -22.25 8.82 -50.48
CA GLU A 154 -22.70 8.48 -51.84
C GLU A 154 -23.97 9.24 -52.23
N HIS A 155 -24.92 9.35 -51.30
CA HIS A 155 -26.21 10.00 -51.52
C HIS A 155 -26.52 10.99 -50.38
N TRP A 156 -26.58 12.28 -50.72
CA TRP A 156 -26.76 13.34 -49.72
C TRP A 156 -28.06 13.23 -48.92
N TYR A 157 -29.11 12.59 -49.47
CA TYR A 157 -30.41 12.46 -48.79
C TYR A 157 -30.46 11.34 -47.74
N GLU A 158 -29.48 10.43 -47.72
CA GLU A 158 -29.28 9.37 -46.69
C GLU A 158 -28.27 9.78 -45.61
N ALA A 159 -27.63 10.95 -45.77
CA ALA A 159 -26.53 11.38 -44.92
C ALA A 159 -26.91 11.57 -43.44
N ILE A 160 -28.18 11.79 -43.10
CA ILE A 160 -28.60 11.85 -41.69
C ILE A 160 -28.55 10.46 -41.06
N ASP A 161 -29.04 9.44 -41.76
CA ASP A 161 -29.01 8.05 -41.28
C ASP A 161 -27.57 7.58 -41.14
N GLN A 162 -26.73 7.87 -42.15
CA GLN A 162 -25.30 7.59 -42.08
C GLN A 162 -24.61 8.30 -40.90
N LEU A 163 -24.95 9.56 -40.63
CA LEU A 163 -24.39 10.29 -39.49
C LEU A 163 -24.87 9.70 -38.16
N ALA A 164 -26.12 9.24 -38.06
CA ALA A 164 -26.66 8.62 -36.86
C ALA A 164 -26.04 7.25 -36.52
N GLU A 165 -25.41 6.59 -37.50
CA GLU A 165 -24.68 5.34 -37.32
C GLU A 165 -23.22 5.55 -36.90
N VAL A 166 -22.69 6.78 -36.95
CA VAL A 166 -21.33 7.08 -36.51
C VAL A 166 -21.24 6.90 -35.00
N GLU A 167 -20.21 6.16 -34.57
CA GLU A 167 -19.91 5.91 -33.15
C GLU A 167 -19.81 7.22 -32.37
N GLY A 168 -20.45 7.24 -31.20
CA GLY A 168 -20.50 8.39 -30.30
C GLY A 168 -21.60 9.43 -30.62
N THR A 169 -22.34 9.31 -31.72
CA THR A 169 -23.47 10.23 -31.98
C THR A 169 -24.65 10.01 -31.03
N GLU A 170 -25.32 11.09 -30.63
CA GLU A 170 -26.48 11.05 -29.72
C GLU A 170 -27.70 11.76 -30.32
N GLY A 171 -28.82 11.04 -30.45
CA GLY A 171 -30.11 11.62 -30.81
C GLY A 171 -30.27 12.11 -32.25
N ILE A 172 -29.28 11.86 -33.14
CA ILE A 172 -29.34 12.27 -34.56
C ILE A 172 -30.42 11.51 -35.34
N ALA A 173 -30.66 10.23 -35.00
CA ALA A 173 -31.68 9.40 -35.65
C ALA A 173 -33.09 10.02 -35.63
N ALA A 174 -33.39 10.90 -34.66
CA ALA A 174 -34.66 11.62 -34.60
C ALA A 174 -34.89 12.58 -35.79
N TYR A 175 -33.85 12.93 -36.54
CA TYR A 175 -33.91 13.86 -37.67
C TYR A 175 -33.93 13.18 -39.05
N ALA A 176 -33.96 11.84 -39.12
CA ALA A 176 -33.91 11.07 -40.38
C ALA A 176 -34.89 11.57 -41.45
N ALA A 177 -36.13 11.90 -41.05
CA ALA A 177 -37.18 12.39 -41.94
C ALA A 177 -36.87 13.75 -42.61
N LEU A 178 -35.85 14.48 -42.13
CA LEU A 178 -35.42 15.77 -42.67
C LEU A 178 -34.40 15.66 -43.80
N GLY A 179 -34.04 14.44 -44.23
CA GLY A 179 -33.03 14.20 -45.27
C GLY A 179 -33.22 15.08 -46.51
N GLN A 180 -34.46 15.24 -47.00
CA GLN A 180 -34.80 16.08 -48.15
C GLN A 180 -35.54 17.39 -47.80
N GLN A 181 -35.87 17.62 -46.52
CA GLN A 181 -36.63 18.78 -46.06
C GLN A 181 -35.69 19.92 -45.64
N GLY A 182 -36.16 21.16 -45.78
CA GLY A 182 -35.43 22.33 -45.30
C GLY A 182 -35.30 22.35 -43.77
N LEU A 183 -34.17 22.84 -43.27
CA LEU A 183 -33.87 22.89 -41.84
C LEU A 183 -34.38 24.19 -41.21
N LEU A 184 -34.96 24.05 -40.01
CA LEU A 184 -34.99 25.13 -39.04
C LEU A 184 -33.66 25.17 -38.29
N ARG A 185 -33.32 26.32 -37.72
CA ARG A 185 -32.17 26.45 -36.81
C ARG A 185 -32.25 25.48 -35.63
N ASP A 186 -33.45 25.21 -35.11
CA ASP A 186 -33.66 24.20 -34.05
C ASP A 186 -33.16 22.81 -34.46
N HIS A 187 -33.46 22.38 -35.68
CA HIS A 187 -33.02 21.09 -36.21
C HIS A 187 -31.50 21.04 -36.37
N ALA A 188 -30.90 22.12 -36.88
CA ALA A 188 -29.44 22.20 -37.03
C ALA A 188 -28.70 22.17 -35.69
N VAL A 189 -29.22 22.84 -34.66
CA VAL A 189 -28.68 22.76 -33.28
C VAL A 189 -28.74 21.32 -32.76
N GLY A 190 -29.85 20.62 -32.98
CA GLY A 190 -29.99 19.21 -32.60
C GLY A 190 -28.94 18.31 -33.26
N ILE A 191 -28.76 18.47 -34.57
CA ILE A 191 -27.77 17.71 -35.36
C ILE A 191 -26.34 18.06 -34.93
N MET A 192 -26.01 19.34 -34.76
CA MET A 192 -24.67 19.78 -34.34
C MET A 192 -24.31 19.24 -32.96
N TYR A 193 -25.21 19.38 -31.98
CA TYR A 193 -24.97 18.90 -30.62
C TYR A 193 -24.82 17.38 -30.58
N GLY A 194 -25.71 16.65 -31.27
CA GLY A 194 -25.66 15.20 -31.35
C GLY A 194 -24.41 14.65 -32.03
N ALA A 195 -23.75 15.47 -32.86
CA ALA A 195 -22.52 15.10 -33.56
C ALA A 195 -21.24 15.39 -32.76
N LEU A 196 -21.28 16.13 -31.64
CA LEU A 196 -20.07 16.56 -30.94
C LEU A 196 -19.20 15.39 -30.44
N LYS A 197 -19.82 14.30 -30.03
CA LYS A 197 -19.13 13.07 -29.59
C LYS A 197 -18.88 12.08 -30.73
N ALA A 198 -19.24 12.42 -31.96
CA ALA A 198 -19.03 11.55 -33.10
C ALA A 198 -17.54 11.37 -33.40
N GLU A 199 -17.12 10.14 -33.63
CA GLU A 199 -15.74 9.82 -34.00
C GLU A 199 -15.42 10.20 -35.45
N TYR A 200 -14.20 10.69 -35.68
CA TYR A 200 -13.66 10.82 -37.04
C TYR A 200 -13.51 9.45 -37.69
N ALA A 201 -13.48 9.37 -39.03
CA ALA A 201 -13.38 8.10 -39.75
C ALA A 201 -12.13 7.26 -39.45
N ASN A 202 -11.12 7.84 -38.78
CA ASN A 202 -9.92 7.15 -38.32
C ASN A 202 -10.03 6.57 -36.90
N GLY A 203 -11.13 6.81 -36.17
CA GLY A 203 -11.36 6.31 -34.80
C GLY A 203 -10.42 6.88 -33.74
N MET A 204 -9.69 7.97 -34.03
CA MET A 204 -8.64 8.47 -33.13
C MET A 204 -9.09 9.60 -32.20
N ALA A 205 -10.21 10.25 -32.49
CA ALA A 205 -10.76 11.34 -31.69
C ALA A 205 -12.22 11.59 -32.08
N THR A 206 -12.94 12.27 -31.21
CA THR A 206 -14.26 12.85 -31.47
C THR A 206 -14.16 14.30 -31.95
N ILE A 207 -15.26 14.84 -32.49
CA ILE A 207 -15.34 16.27 -32.88
C ILE A 207 -14.98 17.18 -31.71
N ILE A 208 -15.58 16.99 -30.53
CA ILE A 208 -15.36 17.86 -29.36
C ILE A 208 -13.95 17.78 -28.81
N GLU A 209 -13.31 16.61 -28.83
CA GLU A 209 -11.91 16.45 -28.41
C GLU A 209 -10.96 17.22 -29.32
N LYS A 210 -11.18 17.19 -30.64
CA LYS A 210 -10.39 17.99 -31.59
C LYS A 210 -10.58 19.48 -31.41
N ILE A 211 -11.82 19.91 -31.10
CA ILE A 211 -12.06 21.33 -30.80
C ILE A 211 -11.32 21.71 -29.51
N VAL A 212 -11.43 20.94 -28.43
CA VAL A 212 -10.77 21.23 -27.15
C VAL A 212 -9.24 21.18 -27.25
N GLU A 213 -8.67 20.32 -28.10
CA GLU A 213 -7.25 20.32 -28.43
C GLU A 213 -6.81 21.67 -29.03
N SER A 214 -7.64 22.22 -29.92
CA SER A 214 -7.38 23.51 -30.59
C SER A 214 -7.82 24.76 -29.80
N LYS A 215 -8.72 24.61 -28.84
CA LYS A 215 -9.30 25.64 -27.96
C LYS A 215 -9.39 25.14 -26.52
N PRO A 216 -8.27 25.05 -25.77
CA PRO A 216 -8.26 24.49 -24.43
C PRO A 216 -9.20 25.20 -23.44
N GLU A 217 -9.51 26.48 -23.67
CA GLU A 217 -10.37 27.31 -22.82
C GLU A 217 -11.83 26.82 -22.73
N ILE A 218 -12.32 26.02 -23.69
CA ILE A 218 -13.70 25.50 -23.64
C ILE A 218 -13.81 24.17 -22.87
N ARG A 219 -12.69 23.59 -22.43
CA ARG A 219 -12.62 22.27 -21.79
C ARG A 219 -13.56 22.13 -20.59
N GLU A 220 -13.54 23.10 -19.68
CA GLU A 220 -14.39 23.08 -18.48
C GLU A 220 -15.88 23.13 -18.84
N ALA A 221 -16.24 23.92 -19.84
CA ALA A 221 -17.62 23.98 -20.33
C ALA A 221 -18.05 22.66 -20.99
N ALA A 222 -17.15 22.00 -21.72
CA ALA A 222 -17.40 20.70 -22.34
C ALA A 222 -17.54 19.57 -21.30
N ILE A 223 -16.73 19.57 -20.24
CA ILE A 223 -16.84 18.64 -19.10
C ILE A 223 -18.18 18.84 -18.39
N LYS A 224 -18.53 20.09 -18.06
CA LYS A 224 -19.79 20.43 -17.39
C LYS A 224 -21.02 20.04 -18.21
N ALA A 225 -20.92 20.09 -19.54
CA ALA A 225 -21.96 19.65 -20.46
C ALA A 225 -22.01 18.13 -20.67
N GLY A 226 -21.09 17.35 -20.07
CA GLY A 226 -21.01 15.90 -20.25
C GLY A 226 -20.54 15.48 -21.65
N LEU A 227 -19.85 16.36 -22.37
CA LEU A 227 -19.35 16.13 -23.72
C LEU A 227 -17.95 15.52 -23.74
N ILE A 228 -17.15 15.78 -22.71
CA ILE A 228 -15.83 15.16 -22.48
C ILE A 228 -15.79 14.66 -21.03
N ALA A 229 -15.18 13.50 -20.79
CA ALA A 229 -14.92 13.02 -19.45
C ALA A 229 -13.97 13.96 -18.68
N ALA A 230 -14.23 14.19 -17.39
CA ALA A 230 -13.26 14.88 -16.55
C ALA A 230 -11.90 14.14 -16.63
N PRO A 231 -10.76 14.86 -16.69
CA PRO A 231 -9.47 14.19 -16.66
C PRO A 231 -9.39 13.33 -15.40
N VAL A 232 -9.08 12.05 -15.58
CA VAL A 232 -8.81 11.15 -14.46
C VAL A 232 -7.63 11.75 -13.71
N SER A 233 -7.82 12.10 -12.43
CA SER A 233 -6.70 12.51 -11.59
C SER A 233 -5.62 11.44 -11.68
N ALA A 234 -4.38 11.84 -11.88
CA ALA A 234 -3.28 10.89 -11.96
C ALA A 234 -3.04 10.21 -10.61
N GLU A 235 -3.63 10.68 -9.51
CA GLU A 235 -3.47 10.13 -8.16
C GLU A 235 -4.69 9.29 -7.78
N LEU A 236 -4.44 8.15 -7.12
CA LEU A 236 -5.50 7.32 -6.57
C LEU A 236 -6.13 8.02 -5.35
N GLU A 237 -7.44 8.22 -5.41
CA GLU A 237 -8.20 8.84 -4.33
C GLU A 237 -9.46 8.04 -4.00
N ILE A 238 -9.87 8.16 -2.73
CA ILE A 238 -11.13 7.61 -2.23
C ILE A 238 -12.17 8.72 -2.35
N VAL A 239 -13.18 8.49 -3.18
CA VAL A 239 -14.29 9.41 -3.43
C VAL A 239 -15.27 9.40 -2.26
N SER A 240 -15.59 8.22 -1.73
CA SER A 240 -16.48 8.09 -0.57
C SER A 240 -16.32 6.77 0.16
N VAL A 241 -16.57 6.79 1.47
CA VAL A 241 -16.77 5.60 2.31
C VAL A 241 -18.09 5.77 3.07
N LYS A 242 -19.02 4.83 2.91
CA LYS A 242 -20.31 4.86 3.64
C LYS A 242 -20.76 3.45 4.00
N ALA A 243 -21.56 3.31 5.05
CA ALA A 243 -22.25 2.07 5.33
C ALA A 243 -23.48 1.94 4.41
N LEU A 244 -23.68 0.75 3.83
CA LEU A 244 -24.92 0.40 3.12
C LEU A 244 -25.99 -0.09 4.10
N ASN A 245 -25.54 -0.76 5.16
CA ASN A 245 -26.34 -1.31 6.26
C ASN A 245 -25.38 -1.74 7.40
N ASN A 246 -25.89 -2.40 8.43
CA ASN A 246 -25.08 -2.91 9.54
C ASN A 246 -24.09 -4.04 9.17
N LYS A 247 -24.14 -4.58 7.95
CA LYS A 247 -23.29 -5.69 7.50
C LYS A 247 -22.29 -5.29 6.41
N GLN A 248 -22.54 -4.20 5.69
CA GLN A 248 -21.81 -3.83 4.48
C GLN A 248 -21.36 -2.37 4.46
N ILE A 249 -20.12 -2.15 4.02
CA ILE A 249 -19.52 -0.83 3.76
C ILE A 249 -19.22 -0.73 2.26
N GLU A 250 -19.51 0.43 1.66
CA GLU A 250 -19.14 0.79 0.31
C GLU A 250 -17.95 1.75 0.32
N VAL A 251 -16.93 1.42 -0.46
CA VAL A 251 -15.76 2.28 -0.73
C VAL A 251 -15.74 2.57 -2.23
N VAL A 252 -15.75 3.84 -2.61
CA VAL A 252 -15.73 4.27 -4.02
C VAL A 252 -14.41 4.98 -4.30
N PHE A 253 -13.72 4.57 -5.36
CA PHE A 253 -12.46 5.15 -5.83
C PHE A 253 -12.68 6.04 -7.06
N ASN A 254 -11.76 6.97 -7.30
CA ASN A 254 -11.85 7.90 -8.43
C ASN A 254 -11.51 7.25 -9.79
N GLN A 255 -10.91 6.05 -9.79
CA GLN A 255 -10.44 5.33 -10.97
C GLN A 255 -10.59 3.82 -10.82
N GLU A 256 -10.38 3.08 -11.93
CA GLU A 256 -10.44 1.62 -11.92
C GLU A 256 -9.36 1.04 -11.00
N MET A 257 -9.76 0.06 -10.20
CA MET A 257 -8.91 -0.58 -9.21
C MET A 257 -8.25 -1.85 -9.74
N ASP A 258 -7.06 -2.15 -9.23
CA ASP A 258 -6.49 -3.48 -9.40
C ASP A 258 -7.36 -4.48 -8.64
N LYS A 259 -7.71 -5.60 -9.28
CA LYS A 259 -8.71 -6.55 -8.74
C LYS A 259 -8.17 -7.30 -7.52
N ASP A 260 -6.90 -7.71 -7.56
CA ASP A 260 -6.30 -8.46 -6.46
C ASP A 260 -6.09 -7.55 -5.24
N SER A 261 -5.60 -6.33 -5.45
CA SER A 261 -5.48 -5.32 -4.41
C SER A 261 -6.84 -4.93 -3.81
N ALA A 262 -7.83 -4.59 -4.64
CA ALA A 262 -9.14 -4.17 -4.16
C ALA A 262 -9.88 -5.24 -3.35
N GLN A 263 -9.64 -6.53 -3.62
CA GLN A 263 -10.25 -7.66 -2.91
C GLN A 263 -9.34 -8.23 -1.80
N ASN A 264 -8.19 -7.62 -1.55
CA ASN A 264 -7.31 -8.00 -0.45
C ASN A 264 -7.83 -7.44 0.87
N ASN A 265 -8.36 -8.32 1.71
CA ASN A 265 -8.96 -7.95 2.98
C ASN A 265 -7.97 -7.38 4.00
N ASP A 266 -6.66 -7.62 3.85
CA ASP A 266 -5.65 -7.06 4.74
C ASP A 266 -5.50 -5.54 4.58
N LEU A 267 -5.92 -4.98 3.43
CA LEU A 267 -5.87 -3.55 3.14
C LEU A 267 -7.03 -2.75 3.75
N TYR A 268 -7.92 -3.44 4.48
CA TYR A 268 -9.08 -2.83 5.12
C TYR A 268 -9.13 -3.20 6.61
N THR A 269 -9.18 -2.19 7.47
CA THR A 269 -9.44 -2.39 8.91
C THR A 269 -10.74 -1.70 9.30
N ILE A 270 -11.67 -2.48 9.85
CA ILE A 270 -12.98 -1.99 10.30
C ILE A 270 -13.07 -2.14 11.82
N LEU A 271 -13.27 -1.04 12.55
CA LEU A 271 -13.48 -1.02 13.99
C LEU A 271 -14.91 -0.55 14.30
N ASP A 272 -15.74 -1.43 14.86
CA ASP A 272 -17.07 -1.07 15.35
C ASP A 272 -16.97 -0.16 16.57
N LYS A 273 -17.84 0.86 16.64
CA LYS A 273 -17.76 1.97 17.63
C LYS A 273 -16.37 2.63 17.72
N GLY A 274 -15.55 2.49 16.68
CA GLY A 274 -14.18 2.99 16.62
C GLY A 274 -13.14 2.18 17.40
N THR A 275 -13.52 1.10 18.10
CA THR A 275 -12.60 0.36 18.98
C THR A 275 -12.62 -1.16 18.78
N ALA A 276 -13.76 -1.75 18.46
CA ALA A 276 -13.90 -3.21 18.35
C ALA A 276 -13.60 -3.70 16.93
N LYS A 277 -12.39 -4.24 16.71
CA LYS A 277 -11.96 -4.74 15.39
C LYS A 277 -12.85 -5.88 14.89
N LYS A 278 -13.29 -5.76 13.63
CA LYS A 278 -13.99 -6.81 12.90
C LYS A 278 -13.00 -7.63 12.07
N THR A 279 -13.25 -8.94 12.00
CA THR A 279 -12.44 -9.87 11.21
C THR A 279 -13.04 -9.99 9.81
N LEU A 280 -12.24 -9.72 8.79
CA LEU A 280 -12.61 -9.92 7.39
C LEU A 280 -12.15 -11.30 6.92
N THR A 281 -12.92 -11.92 6.03
CA THR A 281 -12.61 -13.24 5.43
C THR A 281 -12.30 -13.07 3.95
N SER A 282 -11.82 -14.12 3.27
CA SER A 282 -11.40 -14.06 1.86
C SER A 282 -12.48 -13.57 0.88
N THR A 283 -13.75 -13.54 1.28
CA THR A 283 -14.89 -13.09 0.47
C THR A 283 -15.47 -11.75 0.93
N SER A 284 -14.85 -11.07 1.89
CA SER A 284 -15.39 -9.83 2.46
C SER A 284 -15.32 -8.66 1.49
N ALA A 285 -14.16 -8.33 0.94
CA ALA A 285 -13.98 -7.25 -0.02
C ALA A 285 -14.23 -7.76 -1.46
N VAL A 286 -15.23 -7.21 -2.13
CA VAL A 286 -15.59 -7.57 -3.51
C VAL A 286 -15.59 -6.32 -4.38
N LEU A 287 -14.83 -6.35 -5.48
CA LEU A 287 -14.82 -5.28 -6.47
C LEU A 287 -16.07 -5.39 -7.37
N GLY A 288 -16.81 -4.31 -7.47
CA GLY A 288 -18.01 -4.19 -8.28
C GLY A 288 -17.72 -4.24 -9.78
N ALA A 289 -18.77 -4.44 -10.58
CA ALA A 289 -18.66 -4.52 -12.04
C ALA A 289 -18.19 -3.21 -12.69
N ASP A 290 -18.34 -2.08 -12.00
CA ASP A 290 -17.81 -0.77 -12.42
C ASP A 290 -16.28 -0.66 -12.27
N LYS A 291 -15.65 -1.65 -11.62
CA LYS A 291 -14.22 -1.71 -11.26
C LYS A 291 -13.74 -0.56 -10.38
N LYS A 292 -14.64 0.21 -9.78
CA LYS A 292 -14.31 1.40 -8.96
C LYS A 292 -14.90 1.34 -7.56
N THR A 293 -15.89 0.49 -7.36
CA THR A 293 -16.59 0.36 -6.08
C THR A 293 -16.24 -0.95 -5.42
N VAL A 294 -15.75 -0.92 -4.19
CA VAL A 294 -15.54 -2.10 -3.35
C VAL A 294 -16.64 -2.18 -2.32
N THR A 295 -17.35 -3.30 -2.29
CA THR A 295 -18.28 -3.63 -1.20
C THR A 295 -17.57 -4.54 -0.21
N ILE A 296 -17.43 -4.07 1.03
CA ILE A 296 -16.88 -4.83 2.15
C ILE A 296 -18.03 -5.42 2.95
N THR A 297 -18.20 -6.73 2.90
CA THR A 297 -19.21 -7.48 3.65
C THR A 297 -18.55 -8.17 4.85
N LEU A 298 -19.02 -7.87 6.06
CA LEU A 298 -18.56 -8.59 7.25
C LEU A 298 -19.05 -10.04 7.16
N ASP A 299 -18.19 -11.05 7.29
CA ASP A 299 -18.64 -12.47 7.24
C ASP A 299 -17.76 -13.39 8.09
N SER A 300 -17.26 -12.92 9.23
CA SER A 300 -16.59 -13.80 10.20
C SER A 300 -17.56 -14.82 10.84
N SER A 301 -18.84 -14.45 10.91
CA SER A 301 -19.95 -15.30 11.32
C SER A 301 -21.27 -14.74 10.80
N VAL A 302 -22.35 -15.54 10.84
CA VAL A 302 -23.69 -15.07 10.43
C VAL A 302 -24.14 -13.90 11.31
N LEU A 303 -23.79 -13.85 12.60
CA LEU A 303 -24.18 -12.75 13.48
C LEU A 303 -23.27 -11.51 13.42
N ASP A 304 -22.13 -11.58 12.72
CA ASP A 304 -21.21 -10.44 12.68
C ASP A 304 -21.89 -9.22 12.06
N SER A 305 -21.73 -8.05 12.68
CA SER A 305 -22.39 -6.80 12.30
C SER A 305 -21.76 -5.61 13.00
N LEU A 306 -21.93 -4.42 12.42
CA LEU A 306 -21.64 -3.13 13.05
C LEU A 306 -22.82 -2.72 13.92
N THR A 307 -22.57 -1.94 14.96
CA THR A 307 -23.64 -1.49 15.85
C THR A 307 -24.45 -0.36 15.20
N ASN A 308 -25.79 -0.51 15.14
CA ASN A 308 -26.65 0.54 14.59
C ASN A 308 -26.63 1.81 15.47
N SER A 309 -26.89 2.97 14.86
CA SER A 309 -26.82 4.28 15.50
C SER A 309 -25.46 4.55 16.17
N SER A 310 -24.37 4.18 15.48
CA SER A 310 -23.00 4.37 15.97
C SER A 310 -22.06 4.87 14.87
N LYS A 311 -20.78 5.02 15.19
CA LYS A 311 -19.72 5.35 14.21
C LYS A 311 -18.68 4.24 14.17
N ALA A 312 -18.44 3.70 13.00
CA ALA A 312 -17.31 2.80 12.76
C ALA A 312 -16.09 3.61 12.33
N LYS A 313 -14.89 3.12 12.66
CA LYS A 313 -13.64 3.60 12.08
C LYS A 313 -13.22 2.64 10.97
N VAL A 314 -13.07 3.16 9.76
CA VAL A 314 -12.64 2.42 8.56
C VAL A 314 -11.29 2.95 8.15
N THR A 315 -10.28 2.09 8.13
CA THR A 315 -8.95 2.41 7.63
C THR A 315 -8.72 1.65 6.33
N ILE A 316 -8.33 2.38 5.29
CA ILE A 316 -7.91 1.85 4.00
C ILE A 316 -6.41 2.08 3.89
N ASP A 317 -5.67 0.99 3.71
CA ASP A 317 -4.21 0.97 3.71
C ASP A 317 -3.64 1.69 2.48
N GLY A 318 -2.49 2.35 2.65
CA GLY A 318 -1.79 3.10 1.61
C GLY A 318 -1.32 2.25 0.42
N ASP A 319 -1.16 0.94 0.60
CA ASP A 319 -0.73 0.01 -0.44
C ASP A 319 -1.86 -0.38 -1.41
N ILE A 320 -3.11 0.04 -1.16
CA ILE A 320 -4.21 -0.21 -2.10
C ILE A 320 -3.91 0.42 -3.47
N MET A 321 -4.14 -0.36 -4.53
CA MET A 321 -3.59 -0.11 -5.86
C MET A 321 -4.68 0.01 -6.92
N ALA A 322 -4.51 0.98 -7.81
CA ALA A 322 -5.33 1.15 -9.01
C ALA A 322 -4.87 0.21 -10.14
N ALA A 323 -5.70 0.01 -11.15
CA ALA A 323 -5.36 -0.82 -12.31
C ALA A 323 -4.17 -0.29 -13.13
N ASN A 324 -3.78 0.98 -12.91
CA ASN A 324 -2.58 1.61 -13.47
C ASN A 324 -1.36 1.52 -12.54
N GLU A 325 -1.37 0.61 -11.57
CA GLU A 325 -0.29 0.29 -10.62
C GLU A 325 0.04 1.41 -9.62
N LYS A 326 -0.77 2.48 -9.57
CA LYS A 326 -0.59 3.54 -8.57
C LYS A 326 -1.23 3.17 -7.25
N THR A 327 -0.47 3.30 -6.17
CA THR A 327 -0.97 3.10 -4.81
C THR A 327 -1.54 4.38 -4.21
N LEU A 328 -2.31 4.25 -3.14
CA LEU A 328 -2.86 5.37 -2.36
C LEU A 328 -1.76 6.13 -1.59
N GLY A 329 -0.63 5.47 -1.33
CA GLY A 329 0.61 6.01 -0.77
C GLY A 329 0.62 6.16 0.75
N LYS A 330 -0.53 6.45 1.38
CA LYS A 330 -0.70 6.51 2.84
C LYS A 330 -2.06 6.02 3.25
N ASP A 331 -2.12 5.41 4.44
CA ASP A 331 -3.37 4.99 5.06
C ASP A 331 -4.34 6.16 5.21
N LYS A 332 -5.60 5.92 4.87
CA LYS A 332 -6.69 6.89 5.06
C LYS A 332 -7.72 6.33 6.03
N GLU A 333 -8.04 7.13 7.03
CA GLU A 333 -9.02 6.78 8.06
C GLU A 333 -10.32 7.58 7.89
N PHE A 334 -11.45 6.89 8.03
CA PHE A 334 -12.79 7.46 7.88
C PHE A 334 -13.63 7.12 9.10
N SER A 335 -14.34 8.13 9.61
CA SER A 335 -15.41 7.93 10.60
C SER A 335 -16.73 7.77 9.85
N VAL A 336 -17.24 6.54 9.80
CA VAL A 336 -18.41 6.17 9.00
C VAL A 336 -19.62 6.02 9.92
N GLU A 337 -20.70 6.75 9.62
CA GLU A 337 -21.94 6.63 10.37
C GLU A 337 -22.67 5.34 10.00
N ILE A 338 -23.01 4.55 11.01
CA ILE A 338 -23.78 3.31 10.87
C ILE A 338 -25.20 3.64 11.29
N GLN A 339 -26.04 3.91 10.30
CA GLN A 339 -27.46 4.19 10.50
C GLN A 339 -28.25 3.41 9.48
N ASP A 340 -28.93 2.38 9.97
CA ASP A 340 -29.90 1.63 9.21
C ASP A 340 -31.28 1.82 9.84
N GLY A 341 -32.24 2.21 9.01
CA GLY A 341 -33.62 2.47 9.40
C GLY A 341 -34.60 2.03 8.32
N ILE A 342 -34.14 1.23 7.35
CA ILE A 342 -34.94 0.73 6.25
C ILE A 342 -35.41 -0.67 6.63
N LEU A 343 -36.68 -0.98 6.36
CA LEU A 343 -37.21 -2.32 6.60
C LEU A 343 -36.79 -3.25 5.47
N PRO A 344 -36.29 -4.46 5.77
CA PRO A 344 -35.96 -5.45 4.77
C PRO A 344 -37.25 -5.97 4.10
N THR A 345 -37.23 -6.07 2.77
CA THR A 345 -38.36 -6.51 1.95
C THR A 345 -37.93 -7.62 0.99
N VAL A 346 -38.88 -8.49 0.60
CA VAL A 346 -38.64 -9.48 -0.45
C VAL A 346 -38.73 -8.78 -1.82
N LYS A 347 -37.62 -8.74 -2.55
CA LYS A 347 -37.54 -8.19 -3.92
C LYS A 347 -38.11 -9.17 -4.94
N GLU A 348 -37.76 -10.45 -4.85
CA GLU A 348 -38.13 -11.46 -5.84
C GLU A 348 -38.29 -12.83 -5.19
N VAL A 349 -39.27 -13.59 -5.68
CA VAL A 349 -39.40 -15.03 -5.41
C VAL A 349 -39.53 -15.74 -6.75
N LYS A 350 -38.66 -16.73 -7.00
CA LYS A 350 -38.70 -17.53 -8.23
C LYS A 350 -38.33 -18.98 -7.98
N ALA A 351 -38.91 -19.89 -8.78
CA ALA A 351 -38.44 -21.26 -8.83
C ALA A 351 -37.10 -21.35 -9.56
N THR A 352 -36.19 -22.18 -9.04
CA THR A 352 -34.90 -22.51 -9.66
C THR A 352 -34.80 -23.99 -10.01
N GLY A 353 -35.87 -24.74 -9.78
CA GLY A 353 -35.99 -26.16 -10.11
C GLY A 353 -37.35 -26.70 -9.73
N GLU A 354 -37.58 -28.01 -9.97
CA GLU A 354 -38.87 -28.63 -9.65
C GLU A 354 -39.16 -28.66 -8.14
N LYS A 355 -38.15 -28.50 -7.28
CA LYS A 355 -38.29 -28.51 -5.81
C LYS A 355 -37.60 -27.33 -5.14
N ASN A 356 -37.06 -26.38 -5.90
CA ASN A 356 -36.21 -25.32 -5.39
C ASN A 356 -36.81 -23.94 -5.65
N ILE A 357 -36.82 -23.09 -4.63
CA ILE A 357 -37.28 -21.70 -4.71
C ILE A 357 -36.16 -20.81 -4.19
N LYS A 358 -35.85 -19.73 -4.90
CA LYS A 358 -34.92 -18.67 -4.50
C LYS A 358 -35.73 -17.44 -4.11
N ILE A 359 -35.44 -16.88 -2.93
CA ILE A 359 -36.01 -15.64 -2.39
C ILE A 359 -34.87 -14.62 -2.29
N ILE A 360 -35.06 -13.42 -2.83
CA ILE A 360 -34.07 -12.34 -2.82
C ILE A 360 -34.63 -11.17 -2.00
N PHE A 361 -33.85 -10.64 -1.06
CA PHE A 361 -34.24 -9.54 -0.18
C PHE A 361 -33.67 -8.19 -0.62
N SER A 362 -34.14 -7.09 -0.02
CA SER A 362 -33.67 -5.74 -0.33
C SER A 362 -32.22 -5.50 0.11
N GLU A 363 -31.77 -6.28 1.09
CA GLU A 363 -30.51 -6.16 1.82
C GLU A 363 -30.17 -7.47 2.53
N PRO A 364 -28.96 -7.63 3.10
CA PRO A 364 -28.59 -8.80 3.88
C PRO A 364 -29.53 -9.07 5.06
N VAL A 365 -29.92 -10.33 5.23
CA VAL A 365 -30.84 -10.77 6.30
C VAL A 365 -30.24 -11.89 7.14
N LEU A 366 -30.89 -12.19 8.26
CA LEU A 366 -30.64 -13.36 9.08
C LEU A 366 -31.95 -13.86 9.73
N GLU A 367 -31.90 -15.05 10.33
CA GLU A 367 -32.90 -15.43 11.34
C GLU A 367 -32.46 -14.89 12.71
N GLY A 368 -33.27 -14.03 13.32
CA GLY A 368 -32.93 -13.32 14.56
C GLY A 368 -32.40 -14.25 15.66
N GLY A 369 -31.25 -13.88 16.23
CA GLY A 369 -30.60 -14.61 17.32
C GLY A 369 -29.94 -15.94 16.92
N THR A 370 -29.84 -16.27 15.62
CA THR A 370 -29.31 -17.55 15.14
C THR A 370 -28.01 -17.34 14.36
N ASN A 371 -26.91 -17.95 14.81
CA ASN A 371 -25.63 -17.96 14.10
C ASN A 371 -25.51 -19.15 13.12
N SER A 372 -26.44 -19.27 12.18
CA SER A 372 -26.50 -20.42 11.25
C SER A 372 -26.98 -19.99 9.89
N LYS A 373 -26.33 -20.53 8.83
CA LYS A 373 -26.83 -20.41 7.45
C LYS A 373 -28.01 -21.35 7.18
N THR A 374 -28.19 -22.42 7.96
CA THR A 374 -29.40 -23.25 7.92
C THR A 374 -30.47 -22.62 8.81
N LEU A 375 -31.60 -22.26 8.21
CA LEU A 375 -32.71 -21.54 8.85
C LEU A 375 -33.80 -22.50 9.31
N THR A 376 -34.69 -22.02 10.18
CA THR A 376 -35.82 -22.81 10.64
C THR A 376 -36.89 -22.91 9.55
N ASN A 377 -37.14 -24.11 9.04
CA ASN A 377 -38.07 -24.32 7.92
C ASN A 377 -39.49 -23.74 8.15
N THR A 378 -39.99 -23.73 9.38
CA THR A 378 -41.33 -23.23 9.73
C THR A 378 -41.47 -21.71 9.66
N VAL A 379 -40.37 -20.99 9.42
CA VAL A 379 -40.41 -19.55 9.11
C VAL A 379 -41.04 -19.30 7.74
N PHE A 380 -41.03 -20.31 6.87
CA PHE A 380 -41.56 -20.24 5.52
C PHE A 380 -42.76 -21.17 5.35
N ALA A 381 -43.82 -20.69 4.68
CA ALA A 381 -44.90 -21.53 4.19
C ALA A 381 -44.99 -21.41 2.67
N VAL A 382 -45.17 -22.53 1.97
CA VAL A 382 -45.28 -22.54 0.50
C VAL A 382 -46.56 -23.25 0.11
N LYS A 383 -47.37 -22.63 -0.76
CA LYS A 383 -48.69 -23.13 -1.15
C LYS A 383 -48.93 -22.99 -2.66
N SER A 384 -49.74 -23.89 -3.20
CA SER A 384 -50.28 -23.81 -4.57
C SER A 384 -51.75 -24.22 -4.53
N GLY A 385 -52.66 -23.26 -4.62
CA GLY A 385 -54.08 -23.48 -4.35
C GLY A 385 -54.30 -23.98 -2.91
N THR A 386 -54.91 -25.16 -2.77
CA THR A 386 -55.13 -25.81 -1.46
C THR A 386 -53.97 -26.68 -0.99
N TYR A 387 -52.98 -26.96 -1.86
CA TYR A 387 -51.82 -27.79 -1.52
C TYR A 387 -50.78 -26.97 -0.75
N THR A 388 -50.31 -27.49 0.39
CA THR A 388 -49.21 -26.90 1.17
C THR A 388 -47.98 -27.79 1.02
N TYR A 389 -46.86 -27.20 0.59
CA TYR A 389 -45.60 -27.92 0.45
C TYR A 389 -44.88 -28.02 1.79
N TYR A 390 -44.22 -29.16 2.03
CA TYR A 390 -43.26 -29.31 3.11
C TYR A 390 -41.92 -28.67 2.70
N VAL A 391 -41.47 -27.65 3.42
CA VAL A 391 -40.12 -27.08 3.28
C VAL A 391 -39.15 -28.00 4.02
N SER A 392 -38.31 -28.70 3.25
CA SER A 392 -37.33 -29.64 3.81
C SER A 392 -36.02 -28.98 4.20
N ASN A 393 -35.66 -27.86 3.56
CA ASN A 393 -34.45 -27.10 3.89
C ASN A 393 -34.64 -25.62 3.54
N ALA A 394 -34.02 -24.74 4.32
CA ALA A 394 -33.88 -23.31 4.04
C ALA A 394 -32.43 -22.89 4.33
N GLU A 395 -31.70 -22.44 3.31
CA GLU A 395 -30.30 -22.04 3.40
C GLU A 395 -30.14 -20.56 3.05
N LEU A 396 -29.54 -19.80 3.97
CA LEU A 396 -29.21 -18.39 3.84
C LEU A 396 -27.87 -18.20 3.16
N ASP A 397 -27.86 -17.31 2.19
CA ASP A 397 -26.69 -16.78 1.51
C ASP A 397 -26.81 -15.26 1.43
N LEU A 398 -26.36 -14.58 2.48
CA LEU A 398 -26.39 -13.12 2.66
C LEU A 398 -27.81 -12.49 2.55
N ASP A 399 -28.22 -12.05 1.35
CA ASP A 399 -29.52 -11.47 1.03
C ASP A 399 -30.43 -12.44 0.25
N VAL A 400 -29.99 -13.68 0.06
CA VAL A 400 -30.70 -14.74 -0.67
C VAL A 400 -31.04 -15.90 0.27
N ILE A 401 -32.25 -16.41 0.16
CA ILE A 401 -32.67 -17.65 0.85
C ILE A 401 -33.09 -18.68 -0.20
N ASN A 402 -32.45 -19.85 -0.17
CA ASN A 402 -32.76 -20.97 -1.03
C ASN A 402 -33.59 -22.01 -0.25
N LEU A 403 -34.83 -22.22 -0.69
CA LEU A 403 -35.73 -23.23 -0.13
C LEU A 403 -35.68 -24.52 -0.95
N THR A 404 -35.67 -25.65 -0.28
CA THR A 404 -35.89 -26.98 -0.86
C THR A 404 -37.21 -27.55 -0.35
N LEU A 405 -38.03 -28.07 -1.26
CA LEU A 405 -39.34 -28.66 -0.97
C LEU A 405 -39.28 -30.19 -1.01
N GLY A 406 -40.15 -30.85 -0.22
CA GLY A 406 -40.27 -32.31 -0.22
C GLY A 406 -40.84 -32.88 -1.54
N THR A 407 -41.77 -32.16 -2.17
CA THR A 407 -42.49 -32.56 -3.38
C THR A 407 -42.25 -31.58 -4.53
N LYS A 408 -42.54 -32.03 -5.76
CA LYS A 408 -42.38 -31.19 -6.96
C LYS A 408 -43.43 -30.09 -7.00
N LEU A 409 -43.05 -28.90 -7.46
CA LEU A 409 -43.93 -27.78 -7.72
C LEU A 409 -44.97 -28.13 -8.79
N ILE A 410 -46.20 -27.68 -8.55
CA ILE A 410 -47.36 -27.79 -9.43
C ILE A 410 -47.40 -26.52 -10.29
N GLU A 411 -47.58 -26.65 -11.61
CA GLU A 411 -47.69 -25.49 -12.50
C GLU A 411 -48.90 -24.60 -12.14
N GLY A 412 -48.69 -23.30 -12.21
CA GLY A 412 -49.66 -22.29 -11.78
C GLY A 412 -49.14 -21.41 -10.63
N PRO A 413 -50.03 -20.66 -9.96
CA PRO A 413 -49.65 -19.72 -8.92
C PRO A 413 -49.13 -20.44 -7.67
N VAL A 414 -47.89 -20.14 -7.29
CA VAL A 414 -47.23 -20.59 -6.07
C VAL A 414 -47.02 -19.39 -5.16
N THR A 415 -47.52 -19.47 -3.92
CA THR A 415 -47.39 -18.44 -2.91
C THR A 415 -46.38 -18.88 -1.85
N VAL A 416 -45.38 -18.02 -1.59
CA VAL A 416 -44.41 -18.17 -0.51
C VAL A 416 -44.72 -17.12 0.56
N THR A 417 -45.01 -17.58 1.77
CA THR A 417 -45.18 -16.73 2.95
C THR A 417 -43.87 -16.71 3.73
N VAL A 418 -43.29 -15.53 3.93
CA VAL A 418 -42.12 -15.32 4.80
C VAL A 418 -42.61 -14.93 6.19
N ASN A 419 -41.91 -15.40 7.23
CA ASN A 419 -42.27 -15.21 8.63
C ASN A 419 -43.71 -15.70 8.94
N ASP A 420 -44.05 -16.92 8.50
CA ASP A 420 -45.41 -17.45 8.62
C ASP A 420 -45.88 -17.56 10.09
N ALA A 421 -44.97 -17.89 11.01
CA ALA A 421 -45.25 -17.92 12.45
C ALA A 421 -45.49 -16.53 13.09
N GLY A 422 -45.35 -15.45 12.33
CA GLY A 422 -45.53 -14.07 12.79
C GLY A 422 -44.24 -13.43 13.32
N LEU A 423 -44.39 -12.27 13.98
CA LEU A 423 -43.27 -11.39 14.39
C LEU A 423 -43.12 -11.24 15.91
N GLY A 424 -43.74 -12.15 16.68
CA GLY A 424 -43.67 -12.14 18.15
C GLY A 424 -42.22 -12.20 18.66
N ASN A 425 -42.01 -11.76 19.91
CA ASN A 425 -40.66 -11.71 20.50
C ASN A 425 -40.02 -13.09 20.69
N ASP A 426 -40.84 -14.14 20.91
CA ASP A 426 -40.38 -15.52 21.05
C ASP A 426 -40.39 -16.31 19.72
N VAL A 427 -40.70 -15.63 18.60
CA VAL A 427 -40.80 -16.25 17.28
C VAL A 427 -39.56 -15.91 16.46
N LYS A 428 -38.84 -16.96 16.05
CA LYS A 428 -37.76 -16.86 15.06
C LYS A 428 -38.31 -16.25 13.78
N SER A 429 -37.72 -15.15 13.36
CA SER A 429 -38.16 -14.38 12.19
C SER A 429 -36.95 -13.90 11.40
N ILE A 430 -37.13 -13.80 10.09
CA ILE A 430 -36.20 -13.15 9.19
C ILE A 430 -36.22 -11.66 9.49
N GLN A 431 -35.04 -11.11 9.70
CA GLN A 431 -34.78 -9.71 10.02
C GLN A 431 -33.45 -9.28 9.41
N ASP A 432 -33.20 -7.99 9.36
CA ASP A 432 -31.89 -7.44 9.03
C ASP A 432 -30.94 -7.44 10.26
N TYR A 433 -29.76 -6.85 10.06
CA TYR A 433 -28.72 -6.71 11.06
C TYR A 433 -28.90 -5.50 12.01
N ALA A 434 -29.85 -4.62 11.71
CA ALA A 434 -30.30 -3.56 12.62
C ALA A 434 -31.40 -4.03 13.60
N GLY A 435 -31.98 -5.21 13.33
CA GLY A 435 -33.06 -5.82 14.10
C GLY A 435 -34.45 -5.56 13.55
N TYR A 436 -34.61 -4.93 12.38
CA TYR A 436 -35.92 -4.76 11.76
C TYR A 436 -36.37 -6.07 11.11
N LYS A 437 -37.54 -6.55 11.54
CA LYS A 437 -38.11 -7.82 11.05
C LYS A 437 -38.80 -7.61 9.71
N VAL A 438 -38.57 -8.53 8.77
CA VAL A 438 -39.34 -8.61 7.53
C VAL A 438 -40.81 -8.84 7.88
N PHE A 439 -41.73 -8.05 7.32
CA PHE A 439 -43.15 -8.27 7.58
C PHE A 439 -43.61 -9.65 7.11
N LYS A 440 -44.57 -10.24 7.83
CA LYS A 440 -45.29 -11.41 7.32
C LYS A 440 -46.00 -11.01 6.04
N GLY A 441 -45.65 -11.67 4.93
CA GLY A 441 -46.14 -11.32 3.61
C GLY A 441 -46.19 -12.52 2.68
N ASP A 442 -47.22 -12.54 1.83
CA ASP A 442 -47.43 -13.54 0.78
C ASP A 442 -46.84 -13.03 -0.54
N HIS A 443 -45.92 -13.80 -1.11
CA HIS A 443 -45.27 -13.51 -2.38
C HIS A 443 -45.65 -14.60 -3.39
N THR A 444 -46.45 -14.22 -4.39
CA THR A 444 -46.96 -15.17 -5.39
C THR A 444 -46.25 -14.99 -6.72
N PHE A 445 -45.77 -16.09 -7.28
CA PHE A 445 -45.26 -16.14 -8.64
C PHE A 445 -45.98 -17.26 -9.41
N ASN A 446 -46.06 -17.12 -10.73
CA ASN A 446 -46.64 -18.17 -11.57
C ASN A 446 -45.55 -19.16 -11.98
N TYR A 447 -45.57 -20.37 -11.42
CA TYR A 447 -44.63 -21.43 -11.77
C TYR A 447 -45.01 -22.05 -13.11
N VAL A 448 -44.08 -21.98 -14.06
CA VAL A 448 -44.11 -22.74 -15.30
C VAL A 448 -42.85 -23.59 -15.31
N LYS A 449 -42.98 -24.89 -15.62
CA LYS A 449 -41.81 -25.75 -15.67
C LYS A 449 -40.93 -25.33 -16.84
N ASP A 450 -39.69 -24.96 -16.53
CA ASP A 450 -38.70 -24.70 -17.55
C ASP A 450 -38.19 -26.03 -18.14
N THR A 451 -38.18 -26.11 -19.47
CA THR A 451 -37.75 -27.30 -20.24
C THR A 451 -36.54 -27.01 -21.12
N SER A 452 -36.03 -25.78 -21.12
CA SER A 452 -34.84 -25.42 -21.89
C SER A 452 -33.56 -25.96 -21.23
N VAL A 453 -32.55 -26.28 -22.04
CA VAL A 453 -31.25 -26.72 -21.55
C VAL A 453 -30.47 -25.50 -21.01
N ALA A 454 -29.75 -25.65 -19.91
CA ALA A 454 -28.89 -24.58 -19.40
C ALA A 454 -27.80 -24.22 -20.44
N VAL A 455 -27.65 -22.92 -20.70
CA VAL A 455 -26.61 -22.40 -21.61
C VAL A 455 -25.29 -22.34 -20.83
N VAL A 456 -24.21 -22.80 -21.45
CA VAL A 456 -22.87 -22.82 -20.87
C VAL A 456 -22.02 -21.75 -21.56
N THR A 457 -21.40 -20.88 -20.77
CA THR A 457 -20.50 -19.82 -21.25
C THR A 457 -19.16 -19.88 -20.54
N VAL A 458 -18.07 -19.62 -21.26
CA VAL A 458 -16.74 -19.50 -20.64
C VAL A 458 -16.66 -18.13 -19.96
N LYS A 459 -16.53 -18.12 -18.64
CA LYS A 459 -16.38 -16.89 -17.83
C LYS A 459 -14.93 -16.44 -17.77
N GLU A 460 -14.00 -17.39 -17.62
CA GLU A 460 -12.56 -17.12 -17.52
C GLU A 460 -11.79 -18.35 -18.02
N ALA A 461 -10.67 -18.13 -18.72
CA ALA A 461 -9.79 -19.19 -19.18
C ALA A 461 -8.31 -18.78 -19.05
N LYS A 462 -7.55 -19.56 -18.28
CA LYS A 462 -6.12 -19.41 -17.98
C LYS A 462 -5.39 -20.73 -18.25
N PRO A 463 -4.05 -20.73 -18.37
CA PRO A 463 -3.27 -21.96 -18.55
C PRO A 463 -3.54 -23.03 -17.48
N GLU A 464 -3.82 -22.64 -16.24
CA GLU A 464 -4.00 -23.54 -15.10
C GLU A 464 -5.47 -23.77 -14.71
N SER A 465 -6.41 -22.97 -15.23
CA SER A 465 -7.83 -23.08 -14.87
C SER A 465 -8.81 -22.50 -15.88
N VAL A 466 -10.03 -23.04 -15.92
CA VAL A 466 -11.14 -22.50 -16.72
C VAL A 466 -12.42 -22.48 -15.88
N THR A 467 -13.10 -21.34 -15.82
CA THR A 467 -14.39 -21.19 -15.14
C THR A 467 -15.53 -21.08 -16.15
N LEU A 468 -16.53 -21.94 -16.00
CA LEU A 468 -17.76 -21.92 -16.79
C LEU A 468 -18.91 -21.35 -15.97
N ALA A 469 -19.72 -20.48 -16.58
CA ALA A 469 -20.97 -19.99 -16.03
C ALA A 469 -22.17 -20.64 -16.74
N PHE A 470 -23.26 -20.79 -16.00
CA PHE A 470 -24.48 -21.45 -16.46
C PHE A 470 -25.67 -20.49 -16.37
N SER A 471 -26.54 -20.49 -17.38
CA SER A 471 -27.76 -19.66 -17.36
C SER A 471 -28.78 -20.07 -16.29
N LYS A 472 -28.56 -21.23 -15.64
CA LYS A 472 -29.39 -21.80 -14.58
C LYS A 472 -28.49 -22.57 -13.60
N PRO A 473 -28.87 -22.68 -12.32
CA PRO A 473 -28.13 -23.49 -11.37
C PRO A 473 -28.05 -24.97 -11.81
N VAL A 474 -26.84 -25.51 -11.82
CA VAL A 474 -26.53 -26.90 -12.23
C VAL A 474 -25.82 -27.67 -11.13
N LYS A 475 -25.94 -28.99 -11.15
CA LYS A 475 -25.14 -29.88 -10.32
C LYS A 475 -24.55 -31.00 -11.16
N ALA A 476 -23.41 -31.51 -10.74
CA ALA A 476 -22.77 -32.66 -11.37
C ALA A 476 -21.94 -33.44 -10.36
N ALA A 477 -21.66 -34.69 -10.70
CA ALA A 477 -20.57 -35.45 -10.14
C ALA A 477 -19.72 -35.98 -11.30
N ASP A 478 -18.42 -36.08 -11.10
CA ASP A 478 -17.50 -36.61 -12.11
C ASP A 478 -17.52 -35.84 -13.46
N LEU A 479 -17.60 -34.50 -13.40
CA LEU A 479 -17.57 -33.63 -14.58
C LEU A 479 -16.12 -33.32 -14.98
N ARG A 480 -15.83 -33.31 -16.29
CA ARG A 480 -14.50 -33.02 -16.82
C ARG A 480 -14.56 -31.99 -17.93
N LEU A 481 -13.49 -31.22 -18.05
CA LEU A 481 -13.23 -30.34 -19.17
C LEU A 481 -11.94 -30.79 -19.85
N PHE A 482 -11.94 -30.86 -21.17
CA PHE A 482 -10.73 -31.14 -21.95
C PHE A 482 -10.38 -29.93 -22.81
N HIS A 483 -9.10 -29.64 -23.02
CA HIS A 483 -8.66 -28.73 -24.06
C HIS A 483 -8.03 -29.52 -25.21
N SER A 484 -7.79 -28.88 -26.35
CA SER A 484 -7.05 -29.43 -27.52
C SER A 484 -7.67 -30.66 -28.19
N ALA A 485 -7.89 -31.78 -27.49
CA ALA A 485 -8.60 -32.96 -27.96
C ALA A 485 -9.55 -33.54 -26.90
N LYS A 486 -10.78 -33.86 -27.33
CA LYS A 486 -11.82 -34.48 -26.50
C LYS A 486 -11.39 -35.88 -26.02
N ASN A 487 -11.64 -36.19 -24.73
CA ASN A 487 -11.42 -37.50 -24.10
C ASN A 487 -9.96 -37.98 -24.05
N ALA A 488 -8.99 -37.09 -24.25
CA ALA A 488 -7.57 -37.42 -24.14
C ALA A 488 -7.08 -37.16 -22.71
N ALA A 489 -6.56 -38.20 -22.04
CA ALA A 489 -6.14 -38.12 -20.64
C ALA A 489 -5.06 -37.06 -20.39
N ASN A 490 -4.25 -36.78 -21.40
CA ASN A 490 -3.19 -35.77 -21.36
C ASN A 490 -3.69 -34.34 -21.58
N TYR A 491 -4.99 -34.10 -21.79
CA TYR A 491 -5.58 -32.76 -21.92
C TYR A 491 -6.78 -32.54 -20.98
N GLN A 492 -6.93 -33.39 -19.96
CA GLN A 492 -8.06 -33.38 -19.05
C GLN A 492 -7.84 -32.46 -17.85
N SER A 493 -8.91 -31.84 -17.38
CA SER A 493 -8.96 -31.19 -16.07
C SER A 493 -8.99 -32.22 -14.94
N ASN A 494 -8.76 -31.75 -13.72
CA ASN A 494 -9.21 -32.46 -12.53
C ASN A 494 -10.74 -32.69 -12.57
N VAL A 495 -11.17 -33.78 -11.96
CA VAL A 495 -12.57 -34.15 -11.87
C VAL A 495 -13.31 -33.20 -10.93
N VAL A 496 -14.44 -32.66 -11.35
CA VAL A 496 -15.27 -31.75 -10.54
C VAL A 496 -16.56 -32.42 -10.09
N THR A 497 -16.94 -32.20 -8.83
CA THR A 497 -18.21 -32.67 -8.23
C THR A 497 -18.80 -31.56 -7.36
N THR A 498 -20.09 -31.25 -7.53
CA THR A 498 -20.79 -30.20 -6.78
C THR A 498 -21.41 -30.69 -5.48
N ASN A 499 -21.17 -31.95 -5.09
CA ASN A 499 -21.69 -32.59 -3.87
C ASN A 499 -23.22 -32.48 -3.73
N GLY A 500 -23.94 -32.52 -4.85
CA GLY A 500 -25.39 -32.42 -4.89
C GLY A 500 -25.95 -31.00 -4.77
N LYS A 501 -25.10 -29.98 -4.57
CA LYS A 501 -25.50 -28.56 -4.59
C LYS A 501 -25.66 -28.07 -6.02
N TYR A 502 -26.68 -27.24 -6.23
CA TYR A 502 -26.88 -26.51 -7.48
C TYR A 502 -26.11 -25.19 -7.41
N VAL A 503 -25.24 -24.95 -8.39
CA VAL A 503 -24.35 -23.79 -8.48
C VAL A 503 -24.49 -23.10 -9.84
N ASP A 504 -24.25 -21.80 -9.87
CA ASP A 504 -24.33 -21.00 -11.10
C ASP A 504 -23.00 -21.02 -11.90
N GLU A 505 -21.89 -21.45 -11.28
CA GLU A 505 -20.55 -21.49 -11.87
C GLU A 505 -19.77 -22.73 -11.45
N ILE A 506 -18.88 -23.23 -12.32
CA ILE A 506 -17.98 -24.35 -12.06
C ILE A 506 -16.57 -24.03 -12.59
N THR A 507 -15.56 -24.15 -11.74
CA THR A 507 -14.13 -24.00 -12.10
C THR A 507 -13.46 -25.36 -12.27
N PHE A 508 -12.74 -25.51 -13.38
CA PHE A 508 -11.93 -26.66 -13.74
C PHE A 508 -10.45 -26.30 -13.60
N THR A 509 -9.66 -27.13 -12.93
CA THR A 509 -8.21 -26.93 -12.76
C THR A 509 -7.41 -27.92 -13.60
N PHE A 510 -6.27 -27.47 -14.12
CA PHE A 510 -5.35 -28.22 -14.98
C PHE A 510 -3.95 -28.28 -14.35
N ASP A 511 -3.15 -29.28 -14.74
CA ASP A 511 -1.74 -29.36 -14.34
C ASP A 511 -0.94 -28.34 -15.15
N ASN A 512 -0.51 -27.25 -14.52
CA ASN A 512 0.19 -26.16 -15.17
C ASN A 512 1.58 -26.52 -15.72
N VAL A 513 2.15 -27.67 -15.35
CA VAL A 513 3.48 -28.11 -15.81
C VAL A 513 3.34 -29.09 -16.97
N ASN A 514 2.56 -30.15 -16.78
CA ASN A 514 2.49 -31.25 -17.74
C ASN A 514 1.31 -31.13 -18.71
N ASN A 515 0.29 -30.34 -18.35
CA ASN A 515 -0.91 -30.19 -19.14
C ASN A 515 -1.56 -28.78 -19.02
N PRO A 516 -0.85 -27.70 -19.36
CA PRO A 516 -1.46 -26.37 -19.36
C PRO A 516 -2.43 -26.23 -20.53
N VAL A 517 -3.50 -25.47 -20.29
CA VAL A 517 -4.39 -25.00 -21.34
C VAL A 517 -3.58 -24.10 -22.29
N PRO A 518 -3.50 -24.40 -23.60
CA PRO A 518 -2.64 -23.65 -24.51
C PRO A 518 -3.08 -22.20 -24.71
N ALA A 519 -2.11 -21.33 -24.97
CA ALA A 519 -2.30 -19.94 -25.38
C ALA A 519 -3.12 -19.79 -26.66
N GLY A 520 -3.85 -18.68 -26.75
CA GLY A 520 -4.62 -18.26 -27.93
C GLY A 520 -6.02 -18.87 -27.98
N ASN A 521 -6.62 -18.83 -29.17
CA ASN A 521 -7.97 -19.35 -29.38
C ASN A 521 -7.97 -20.87 -29.41
N ILE A 522 -8.65 -21.49 -28.44
CA ILE A 522 -8.73 -22.94 -28.28
C ILE A 522 -10.18 -23.43 -28.20
N ASN A 523 -10.35 -24.72 -28.49
CA ASN A 523 -11.58 -25.45 -28.19
C ASN A 523 -11.48 -26.15 -26.84
N LEU A 524 -12.54 -26.03 -26.06
CA LEU A 524 -12.79 -26.72 -24.81
C LEU A 524 -13.92 -27.72 -25.00
N TYR A 525 -13.80 -28.90 -24.41
CA TYR A 525 -14.79 -29.97 -24.50
C TYR A 525 -15.32 -30.27 -23.11
N LEU A 526 -16.52 -29.81 -22.81
CA LEU A 526 -17.23 -30.15 -21.58
C LEU A 526 -17.81 -31.56 -21.75
N VAL A 527 -17.39 -32.49 -20.90
CA VAL A 527 -17.76 -33.90 -21.02
C VAL A 527 -18.39 -34.38 -19.71
N ASN A 528 -19.58 -34.95 -19.85
CA ASN A 528 -20.33 -35.53 -18.75
C ASN A 528 -19.79 -36.88 -18.29
N SER A 529 -20.13 -37.24 -17.06
CA SER A 529 -19.95 -38.60 -16.54
C SER A 529 -20.73 -39.63 -17.36
N GLU A 530 -20.13 -40.82 -17.55
CA GLU A 530 -20.83 -41.98 -18.15
C GLU A 530 -21.92 -42.53 -17.23
N THR A 531 -21.77 -42.37 -15.91
CA THR A 531 -22.81 -42.73 -14.92
C THR A 531 -23.93 -41.70 -14.96
N ASP A 532 -25.15 -42.16 -15.27
CA ASP A 532 -26.29 -41.27 -15.56
C ASP A 532 -26.73 -40.39 -14.39
N SER A 533 -26.60 -40.88 -13.14
CA SER A 533 -26.92 -40.13 -11.92
C SER A 533 -25.95 -38.98 -11.61
N ASN A 534 -24.79 -38.98 -12.28
CA ASN A 534 -23.70 -38.04 -12.03
C ASN A 534 -23.63 -36.95 -13.12
N LYS A 535 -24.37 -37.09 -14.22
CA LYS A 535 -24.37 -36.12 -15.33
C LYS A 535 -24.75 -34.72 -14.85
N LEU A 536 -24.22 -33.73 -15.56
CA LEU A 536 -24.55 -32.33 -15.37
C LEU A 536 -26.03 -32.12 -15.63
N ILE A 537 -26.74 -31.70 -14.59
CA ILE A 537 -28.20 -31.58 -14.59
C ILE A 537 -28.59 -30.27 -13.91
N ASP A 538 -29.58 -29.58 -14.47
CA ASP A 538 -30.13 -28.38 -13.86
C ASP A 538 -31.15 -28.70 -12.76
N GLY A 539 -31.62 -27.66 -12.05
CA GLY A 539 -32.63 -27.78 -11.01
C GLY A 539 -33.96 -28.40 -11.46
N TYR A 540 -34.25 -28.44 -12.76
CA TYR A 540 -35.47 -28.99 -13.35
C TYR A 540 -35.32 -30.45 -13.80
N GLY A 541 -34.13 -31.02 -13.64
CA GLY A 541 -33.82 -32.38 -14.07
C GLY A 541 -33.44 -32.48 -15.55
N ILE A 542 -33.18 -31.36 -16.22
CA ILE A 542 -32.75 -31.32 -17.62
C ILE A 542 -31.23 -31.50 -17.68
N LYS A 543 -30.79 -32.50 -18.44
CA LYS A 543 -29.37 -32.79 -18.63
C LYS A 543 -28.75 -31.79 -19.59
N VAL A 544 -27.61 -31.23 -19.22
CA VAL A 544 -26.79 -30.42 -20.10
C VAL A 544 -25.92 -31.38 -20.91
N PRO A 545 -26.03 -31.41 -22.26
CA PRO A 545 -25.24 -32.31 -23.08
C PRO A 545 -23.76 -31.92 -23.07
N ASP A 546 -22.90 -32.81 -23.55
CA ASP A 546 -21.51 -32.46 -23.86
C ASP A 546 -21.49 -31.27 -24.82
N GLN A 547 -20.59 -30.32 -24.56
CA GLN A 547 -20.49 -29.08 -25.32
C GLN A 547 -19.06 -28.88 -25.82
N THR A 548 -18.93 -28.29 -27.01
CA THR A 548 -17.66 -27.70 -27.47
C THR A 548 -17.79 -26.19 -27.32
N LEU A 549 -16.89 -25.60 -26.56
CA LEU A 549 -16.83 -24.17 -26.26
C LEU A 549 -15.54 -23.60 -26.83
N THR A 550 -15.53 -22.32 -27.18
CA THR A 550 -14.32 -21.61 -27.60
C THR A 550 -13.86 -20.65 -26.51
N ALA A 551 -12.56 -20.59 -26.26
CA ALA A 551 -11.95 -19.66 -25.32
C ALA A 551 -10.69 -19.04 -25.93
N ASN A 552 -10.36 -17.81 -25.55
CA ASN A 552 -9.06 -17.21 -25.81
C ASN A 552 -8.26 -17.20 -24.51
N VAL A 553 -7.12 -17.88 -24.49
CA VAL A 553 -6.23 -17.97 -23.33
C VAL A 553 -5.05 -17.03 -23.54
N VAL A 554 -4.94 -16.02 -22.69
CA VAL A 554 -3.76 -15.15 -22.67
C VAL A 554 -2.74 -15.75 -21.72
N VAL A 555 -1.48 -15.86 -22.16
CA VAL A 555 -0.38 -16.33 -21.30
C VAL A 555 0.10 -15.19 -20.45
N ASP A 556 0.30 -15.48 -19.17
CA ASP A 556 0.95 -14.55 -18.27
C ASP A 556 2.44 -14.43 -18.62
N VAL A 557 2.87 -13.22 -18.93
CA VAL A 557 4.27 -12.87 -19.25
C VAL A 557 4.83 -11.85 -18.27
N THR A 558 4.04 -11.46 -17.27
CA THR A 558 4.43 -10.58 -16.18
C THR A 558 4.84 -11.42 -14.99
N GLY A 559 5.83 -10.96 -14.23
CA GLY A 559 6.22 -11.63 -13.00
C GLY A 559 5.46 -11.11 -11.79
N PRO A 560 5.58 -11.80 -10.65
CA PRO A 560 4.83 -11.45 -9.46
C PRO A 560 5.29 -10.11 -8.90
N THR A 561 4.35 -9.32 -8.40
CA THR A 561 4.58 -8.07 -7.69
C THR A 561 3.99 -8.15 -6.30
N VAL A 562 4.62 -7.47 -5.33
CA VAL A 562 4.09 -7.38 -3.97
C VAL A 562 2.93 -6.40 -3.98
N SER A 563 1.74 -6.88 -3.65
CA SER A 563 0.48 -6.11 -3.64
C SER A 563 0.16 -5.48 -2.28
N SER A 564 0.74 -5.99 -1.18
CA SER A 564 0.61 -5.36 0.14
C SER A 564 1.66 -5.85 1.14
N LYS A 565 1.97 -5.03 2.15
CA LYS A 565 2.71 -5.45 3.35
C LYS A 565 1.89 -5.27 4.63
N ASN A 566 2.09 -6.13 5.63
CA ASN A 566 1.47 -6.00 6.94
C ASN A 566 2.43 -6.43 8.06
N VAL A 567 2.46 -5.71 9.17
CA VAL A 567 3.37 -5.98 10.30
C VAL A 567 2.55 -6.49 11.49
N ASP A 568 2.83 -7.71 11.93
CA ASP A 568 2.08 -8.35 13.03
C ASP A 568 2.86 -8.20 14.34
N LYS A 569 2.47 -7.19 15.14
CA LYS A 569 2.91 -6.97 16.54
C LYS A 569 4.43 -7.05 16.75
N ASN A 570 5.20 -6.46 15.84
CA ASN A 570 6.66 -6.48 15.88
C ASN A 570 7.28 -7.89 15.86
N LEU A 571 6.53 -8.93 15.46
CA LEU A 571 6.98 -10.33 15.42
C LEU A 571 7.13 -10.88 14.00
N SER A 572 6.50 -10.24 13.02
CA SER A 572 6.65 -10.67 11.63
C SER A 572 6.20 -9.61 10.64
N VAL A 573 6.67 -9.78 9.41
CA VAL A 573 6.23 -9.01 8.24
C VAL A 573 5.59 -9.96 7.25
N LYS A 574 4.34 -9.69 6.90
CA LYS A 574 3.56 -10.41 5.88
C LYS A 574 3.66 -9.64 4.57
N LEU A 575 4.08 -10.31 3.50
CA LEU A 575 4.06 -9.79 2.14
C LEU A 575 3.05 -10.60 1.33
N THR A 576 2.09 -9.91 0.71
CA THR A 576 1.11 -10.51 -0.20
C THR A 576 1.49 -10.14 -1.62
N PHE A 577 1.45 -11.10 -2.52
CA PHE A 577 1.75 -10.92 -3.94
C PHE A 577 0.45 -10.87 -4.76
N ASN A 578 0.49 -10.23 -5.93
CA ASN A 578 -0.64 -10.18 -6.86
C ASN A 578 -1.00 -11.58 -7.42
N GLU A 579 -0.06 -12.51 -7.42
CA GLU A 579 -0.25 -13.86 -7.96
C GLU A 579 0.43 -14.96 -7.13
N ALA A 580 0.14 -16.22 -7.48
CA ALA A 580 0.64 -17.38 -6.75
C ALA A 580 2.13 -17.61 -7.04
N LEU A 581 2.90 -17.91 -6.01
CA LEU A 581 4.36 -18.03 -6.13
C LEU A 581 4.83 -19.48 -6.32
N LYS A 582 5.93 -19.62 -7.04
CA LYS A 582 6.66 -20.89 -7.13
C LYS A 582 7.41 -21.16 -5.83
N ALA A 583 6.99 -22.20 -5.12
CA ALA A 583 7.52 -22.53 -3.78
C ALA A 583 9.05 -22.65 -3.72
N THR A 584 9.71 -23.14 -4.78
CA THR A 584 11.18 -23.31 -4.82
C THR A 584 11.95 -21.98 -4.87
N THR A 585 11.31 -20.88 -5.23
CA THR A 585 11.90 -19.54 -5.22
C THR A 585 11.63 -18.76 -3.95
N VAL A 586 10.70 -19.20 -3.09
CA VAL A 586 10.38 -18.56 -1.82
C VAL A 586 11.30 -19.12 -0.71
N LYS A 587 12.51 -18.56 -0.61
CA LYS A 587 13.55 -18.99 0.35
C LYS A 587 14.25 -17.80 0.97
N SER A 588 14.82 -17.96 2.16
CA SER A 588 15.47 -16.87 2.93
C SER A 588 16.52 -16.09 2.15
N SER A 589 17.27 -16.74 1.25
CA SER A 589 18.27 -16.06 0.39
C SER A 589 17.68 -15.03 -0.61
N ASN A 590 16.37 -15.11 -0.88
CA ASN A 590 15.62 -14.18 -1.73
C ASN A 590 14.94 -13.04 -0.94
N PHE A 591 15.21 -12.93 0.37
CA PHE A 591 14.74 -11.83 1.20
C PHE A 591 15.91 -11.18 1.95
N THR A 592 15.80 -9.90 2.28
CA THR A 592 16.65 -9.26 3.29
C THR A 592 15.80 -8.48 4.27
N PHE A 593 16.26 -8.38 5.51
CA PHE A 593 15.58 -7.67 6.59
C PHE A 593 16.63 -6.96 7.43
N LYS A 594 16.55 -5.62 7.53
CA LYS A 594 17.53 -4.79 8.25
C LYS A 594 16.87 -3.70 9.07
N SER A 595 17.50 -3.32 10.17
CA SER A 595 17.22 -2.05 10.85
C SER A 595 17.78 -0.90 10.02
N VAL A 596 16.98 0.15 9.78
CA VAL A 596 17.41 1.33 9.02
C VAL A 596 18.37 2.19 9.84
N LYS A 597 18.15 2.26 11.16
CA LYS A 597 18.94 3.10 12.08
C LYS A 597 20.44 2.76 12.08
N ASP A 598 20.77 1.47 12.07
CA ASP A 598 22.15 0.98 12.22
C ASP A 598 22.61 0.01 11.12
N GLY A 599 21.74 -0.30 10.15
CA GLY A 599 22.04 -1.19 9.04
C GLY A 599 22.21 -2.67 9.44
N LYS A 600 21.93 -3.04 10.70
CA LYS A 600 22.10 -4.41 11.17
C LYS A 600 21.06 -5.34 10.55
N THR A 601 21.51 -6.52 10.13
CA THR A 601 20.64 -7.58 9.63
C THR A 601 19.79 -8.16 10.76
N VAL A 602 18.49 -8.23 10.54
CA VAL A 602 17.53 -8.92 11.42
C VAL A 602 17.49 -10.38 11.01
N TYR A 603 17.60 -11.30 11.96
CA TYR A 603 17.42 -12.73 11.70
C TYR A 603 15.94 -13.08 11.58
N PHE A 604 15.56 -13.85 10.56
CA PHE A 604 14.18 -14.28 10.33
C PHE A 604 14.11 -15.68 9.71
N THR A 605 12.94 -16.30 9.80
CA THR A 605 12.56 -17.49 9.05
C THR A 605 11.47 -17.13 8.03
N VAL A 606 11.42 -17.87 6.92
CA VAL A 606 10.40 -17.70 5.88
C VAL A 606 9.34 -18.78 6.06
N GLU A 607 8.10 -18.36 6.25
CA GLU A 607 6.92 -19.23 6.26
C GLU A 607 6.16 -19.05 4.94
N TYR A 608 5.98 -20.17 4.23
CA TYR A 608 5.26 -20.26 2.97
C TYR A 608 4.85 -21.72 2.68
N PRO A 609 3.64 -21.97 2.15
CA PRO A 609 2.54 -21.01 1.95
C PRO A 609 1.83 -20.68 3.27
N VAL A 610 1.42 -19.42 3.43
CA VAL A 610 0.65 -18.95 4.61
C VAL A 610 -0.85 -19.05 4.36
N ASP A 611 -1.26 -19.00 3.09
CA ASP A 611 -2.64 -19.01 2.64
C ASP A 611 -2.91 -20.15 1.65
N GLY A 612 -4.19 -20.47 1.41
CA GLY A 612 -4.58 -21.51 0.45
C GLY A 612 -4.35 -21.14 -1.02
N ASN A 613 -4.10 -19.86 -1.32
CA ASN A 613 -3.88 -19.36 -2.68
C ASN A 613 -2.41 -19.19 -3.03
N ASN A 614 -1.48 -19.52 -2.11
CA ASN A 614 -0.05 -19.46 -2.35
C ASN A 614 0.47 -18.06 -2.75
N LYS A 615 -0.20 -16.99 -2.29
CA LYS A 615 0.18 -15.60 -2.60
C LYS A 615 0.90 -14.90 -1.44
N VAL A 616 0.93 -15.52 -0.26
CA VAL A 616 1.38 -14.86 0.97
C VAL A 616 2.66 -15.48 1.51
N VAL A 617 3.66 -14.63 1.75
CA VAL A 617 4.91 -14.97 2.44
C VAL A 617 4.96 -14.25 3.78
N LYS A 618 5.30 -14.97 4.86
CA LYS A 618 5.49 -14.38 6.19
C LYS A 618 6.95 -14.52 6.63
N LEU A 619 7.57 -13.40 6.98
CA LEU A 619 8.92 -13.33 7.55
C LEU A 619 8.79 -13.25 9.06
N ASN A 620 9.07 -14.35 9.76
CA ASN A 620 8.95 -14.46 11.22
C ASN A 620 10.29 -14.15 11.88
N VAL A 621 10.31 -13.28 12.88
CA VAL A 621 11.51 -13.02 13.68
C VAL A 621 11.48 -13.82 14.99
N PRO A 622 12.63 -14.28 15.52
CA PRO A 622 12.69 -15.14 16.70
C PRO A 622 12.36 -14.42 18.02
N GLY A 623 12.35 -13.07 18.02
CA GLY A 623 11.99 -12.20 19.14
C GLY A 623 11.26 -10.96 18.64
N LEU A 624 10.88 -10.05 19.54
CA LEU A 624 10.28 -8.78 19.12
C LEU A 624 11.32 -7.90 18.43
N LEU A 625 10.89 -7.26 17.35
CA LEU A 625 11.55 -6.08 16.80
C LEU A 625 11.44 -4.94 17.81
N ASP A 626 12.45 -4.07 17.83
CA ASP A 626 12.47 -2.89 18.69
C ASP A 626 11.29 -1.99 18.36
N ASP A 627 10.68 -1.39 19.38
CA ASP A 627 9.55 -0.48 19.21
C ASP A 627 9.97 0.83 18.53
N ASN A 628 9.02 1.45 17.83
CA ASN A 628 9.20 2.75 17.16
C ASN A 628 10.46 2.82 16.27
N THR A 629 10.86 1.68 15.70
CA THR A 629 12.09 1.53 14.93
C THR A 629 11.74 1.24 13.47
N GLU A 630 12.39 1.97 12.57
CA GLU A 630 12.22 1.77 11.13
C GLU A 630 13.08 0.59 10.65
N TYR A 631 12.44 -0.33 9.93
CA TYR A 631 13.05 -1.50 9.33
C TYR A 631 12.81 -1.52 7.82
N GLU A 632 13.75 -2.10 7.10
CA GLU A 632 13.68 -2.35 5.67
C GLU A 632 13.53 -3.85 5.41
N VAL A 633 12.56 -4.21 4.56
CA VAL A 633 12.44 -5.54 3.95
C VAL A 633 12.63 -5.43 2.45
N VAL A 634 13.44 -6.34 1.89
CA VAL A 634 13.58 -6.49 0.44
C VAL A 634 13.16 -7.88 0.03
N ALA A 635 12.22 -7.98 -0.91
CA ALA A 635 11.93 -9.19 -1.66
C ALA A 635 12.66 -9.11 -3.01
N LYS A 636 13.57 -10.05 -3.26
CA LYS A 636 14.44 -10.00 -4.45
C LYS A 636 13.71 -10.47 -5.70
N LYS A 637 14.11 -9.94 -6.85
CA LYS A 637 13.61 -10.29 -8.19
C LYS A 637 13.72 -11.77 -8.59
N ALA A 638 14.42 -12.58 -7.81
CA ALA A 638 14.56 -14.01 -8.04
C ALA A 638 13.31 -14.82 -7.65
N ILE A 639 12.28 -14.19 -7.08
CA ILE A 639 10.97 -14.80 -6.82
C ILE A 639 10.22 -14.94 -8.16
N GLU A 640 9.66 -16.12 -8.41
CA GLU A 640 8.93 -16.48 -9.63
C GLU A 640 7.46 -16.79 -9.33
N ASP A 641 6.60 -16.52 -10.31
CA ASP A 641 5.24 -17.04 -10.35
C ASP A 641 5.21 -18.53 -10.75
N LEU A 642 4.01 -19.10 -10.87
CA LEU A 642 3.84 -20.47 -11.35
C LEU A 642 4.17 -20.65 -12.84
N ALA A 643 4.14 -19.60 -13.66
CA ALA A 643 4.50 -19.62 -15.07
C ALA A 643 6.03 -19.53 -15.33
N GLY A 644 6.81 -19.22 -14.29
CA GLY A 644 8.27 -19.04 -14.34
C GLY A 644 8.70 -17.60 -14.66
N ASN A 645 7.80 -16.62 -14.65
CA ASN A 645 8.14 -15.21 -14.78
C ASN A 645 8.69 -14.70 -13.45
N LYS A 646 9.76 -13.90 -13.52
CA LYS A 646 10.45 -13.31 -12.36
C LYS A 646 9.91 -11.92 -12.08
N MET A 647 9.93 -11.49 -10.82
CA MET A 647 9.63 -10.08 -10.52
C MET A 647 10.55 -9.18 -11.36
N GLU A 648 10.01 -8.07 -11.85
CA GLU A 648 10.77 -7.16 -12.71
C GLU A 648 11.95 -6.51 -11.95
N ASN A 649 11.69 -6.08 -10.72
CA ASN A 649 12.64 -5.41 -9.84
C ASN A 649 12.61 -6.02 -8.43
N ASP A 650 13.66 -5.74 -7.64
CA ASP A 650 13.61 -5.99 -6.20
C ASP A 650 12.52 -5.10 -5.59
N TYR A 651 11.64 -5.67 -4.79
CA TYR A 651 10.66 -4.89 -4.02
C TYR A 651 11.31 -4.48 -2.70
N VAL A 652 11.50 -3.18 -2.51
CA VAL A 652 12.07 -2.58 -1.30
C VAL A 652 10.97 -1.83 -0.58
N THR A 653 10.76 -2.14 0.71
CA THR A 653 9.83 -1.39 1.55
C THR A 653 10.42 -1.14 2.92
N THR A 654 10.09 0.00 3.51
CA THR A 654 10.29 0.23 4.93
C THR A 654 8.97 0.17 5.70
N PHE A 655 9.06 -0.06 7.00
CA PHE A 655 7.97 0.08 7.95
C PHE A 655 8.54 0.46 9.32
N THR A 656 7.75 1.18 10.11
CA THR A 656 8.09 1.49 11.51
C THR A 656 7.26 0.60 12.42
N THR A 657 7.92 -0.10 13.33
CA THR A 657 7.25 -0.86 14.38
C THR A 657 6.46 0.06 15.30
N GLY A 658 5.28 -0.39 15.74
CA GLY A 658 4.53 0.33 16.77
C GLY A 658 5.12 0.07 18.15
N ASP A 659 4.67 0.85 19.14
CA ASP A 659 4.96 0.60 20.55
C ASP A 659 4.23 -0.65 21.05
N ASN A 660 4.99 -1.69 21.41
CA ASN A 660 4.50 -2.96 21.92
C ASN A 660 4.94 -3.28 23.36
N THR A 661 5.91 -2.55 23.92
CA THR A 661 6.47 -2.72 25.26
C THR A 661 5.74 -1.83 26.26
N ALA A 662 5.47 -2.31 27.47
CA ALA A 662 4.81 -1.48 28.48
C ALA A 662 5.83 -0.64 29.27
N PRO A 663 5.45 0.55 29.77
CA PRO A 663 6.34 1.42 30.51
C PRO A 663 6.72 0.77 31.83
N THR A 664 7.96 0.94 32.27
CA THR A 664 8.44 0.46 33.56
C THR A 664 9.03 1.58 34.40
N ILE A 665 8.97 1.39 35.72
CA ILE A 665 9.71 2.20 36.70
C ILE A 665 10.04 1.33 37.90
N ASP A 666 11.29 1.35 38.31
CA ASP A 666 11.79 0.71 39.53
C ASP A 666 12.47 1.73 40.44
N LYS A 667 12.85 1.28 41.65
CA LYS A 667 13.53 2.13 42.64
C LYS A 667 14.77 2.85 42.06
N ALA A 668 15.54 2.15 41.22
CA ALA A 668 16.78 2.68 40.63
C ALA A 668 16.53 3.84 39.63
N ASP A 669 15.30 3.98 39.14
CA ASP A 669 14.90 5.04 38.21
C ASP A 669 14.37 6.28 38.95
N ALA A 670 14.43 6.29 40.27
CA ALA A 670 14.03 7.41 41.11
C ALA A 670 15.18 7.88 42.01
N TYR A 671 15.16 9.17 42.36
CA TYR A 671 16.15 9.73 43.30
C TYR A 671 15.60 10.95 44.05
N VAL A 672 16.25 11.27 45.17
CA VAL A 672 15.79 12.29 46.12
C VAL A 672 16.84 13.37 46.35
N VAL A 673 16.40 14.63 46.42
CA VAL A 673 17.21 15.77 46.87
C VAL A 673 16.71 16.22 48.24
N LYS A 674 17.27 15.61 49.29
CA LYS A 674 16.78 15.70 50.68
C LYS A 674 16.54 17.11 51.19
N ALA A 675 17.51 18.00 51.00
CA ALA A 675 17.47 19.38 51.50
C ALA A 675 16.39 20.26 50.83
N GLU A 676 15.81 19.80 49.72
CA GLU A 676 14.83 20.56 48.93
C GLU A 676 13.44 19.92 48.90
N GLY A 677 13.21 18.78 49.56
CA GLY A 677 11.90 18.12 49.52
C GLY A 677 11.54 17.45 48.17
N LYS A 678 12.53 17.24 47.29
CA LYS A 678 12.28 16.85 45.89
C LYS A 678 12.50 15.37 45.62
N ILE A 679 11.56 14.73 44.93
CA ILE A 679 11.60 13.33 44.47
C ILE A 679 11.45 13.30 42.95
N TYR A 680 12.44 12.74 42.25
CA TYR A 680 12.43 12.60 40.79
C TYR A 680 12.09 11.16 40.42
N LEU A 681 11.15 10.98 39.48
CA LEU A 681 10.70 9.68 38.98
C LEU A 681 10.93 9.61 37.46
N LYS A 682 11.76 8.68 36.99
CA LYS A 682 12.04 8.45 35.57
C LYS A 682 11.36 7.16 35.10
N PHE A 683 10.56 7.25 34.05
CA PHE A 683 9.94 6.11 33.40
C PHE A 683 10.82 5.62 32.24
N SER A 684 10.68 4.35 31.87
CA SER A 684 11.42 3.76 30.73
C SER A 684 11.08 4.41 29.38
N GLU A 685 9.90 5.02 29.26
CA GLU A 685 9.39 5.61 28.03
C GLU A 685 8.46 6.81 28.28
N PRO A 686 8.09 7.58 27.23
CA PRO A 686 7.16 8.70 27.35
C PRO A 686 5.78 8.30 27.89
N MET A 687 5.33 9.00 28.94
CA MET A 687 4.05 8.75 29.60
C MET A 687 2.95 9.68 29.10
N ASN A 688 1.68 9.28 29.29
CA ASN A 688 0.55 10.19 29.13
C ASN A 688 0.68 11.37 30.11
N GLU A 689 0.93 12.57 29.58
CA GLU A 689 1.24 13.75 30.39
C GLU A 689 0.12 14.11 31.38
N ALA A 690 -1.14 14.01 30.97
CA ALA A 690 -2.28 14.36 31.83
C ALA A 690 -2.36 13.42 33.03
N GLN A 691 -2.13 12.13 32.83
CA GLN A 691 -2.09 11.15 33.93
C GLN A 691 -0.84 11.29 34.78
N MET A 692 0.32 11.52 34.17
CA MET A 692 1.61 11.70 34.86
C MET A 692 1.61 12.94 35.77
N LEU A 693 0.86 13.99 35.43
CA LEU A 693 0.77 15.24 36.20
C LEU A 693 -0.48 15.34 37.11
N ASP A 694 -1.30 14.30 37.18
CA ASP A 694 -2.46 14.26 38.07
C ASP A 694 -2.04 13.79 39.46
N LYS A 695 -2.15 14.68 40.46
CA LYS A 695 -1.81 14.42 41.86
C LYS A 695 -2.53 13.19 42.43
N SER A 696 -3.76 12.90 41.97
CA SER A 696 -4.54 11.76 42.46
C SER A 696 -3.95 10.40 42.07
N ASN A 697 -2.99 10.37 41.15
CA ASN A 697 -2.26 9.16 40.77
C ASN A 697 -1.06 8.86 41.68
N TYR A 698 -0.77 9.69 42.70
CA TYR A 698 0.39 9.53 43.56
C TYR A 698 0.04 9.54 45.05
N GLN A 699 0.67 8.65 45.81
CA GLN A 699 0.75 8.74 47.26
C GLN A 699 2.22 8.71 47.69
N VAL A 700 2.56 9.46 48.73
CA VAL A 700 3.93 9.57 49.22
C VAL A 700 4.02 9.21 50.70
N ARG A 701 5.13 8.59 51.07
CA ARG A 701 5.56 8.41 52.45
C ARG A 701 6.94 9.09 52.60
N PRO A 702 7.01 10.34 53.07
CA PRO A 702 8.23 11.17 53.02
C PRO A 702 9.43 10.61 53.78
N THR A 703 9.17 9.85 54.86
CA THR A 703 10.20 9.18 55.66
C THR A 703 9.77 7.77 56.02
N SER A 704 10.71 6.87 56.33
CA SER A 704 10.40 5.48 56.70
C SER A 704 9.45 5.32 57.90
N SER A 705 9.33 6.34 58.75
CA SER A 705 8.43 6.37 59.92
C SER A 705 7.08 7.06 59.67
N ALA A 706 6.89 7.70 58.51
CA ALA A 706 5.63 8.35 58.15
C ALA A 706 4.57 7.32 57.69
N ASN A 707 3.32 7.76 57.53
CA ASN A 707 2.29 7.00 56.82
C ASN A 707 2.20 7.47 55.37
N TYR A 708 1.63 6.64 54.48
CA TYR A 708 1.25 7.11 53.14
C TYR A 708 0.18 8.20 53.24
N ARG A 709 0.37 9.28 52.49
CA ARG A 709 -0.60 10.36 52.27
C ARG A 709 -0.71 10.69 50.78
N ASP A 710 -1.86 11.22 50.38
CA ASP A 710 -2.05 11.80 49.04
C ASP A 710 -1.29 13.13 48.95
N LEU A 711 -0.95 13.56 47.73
CA LEU A 711 -0.36 14.89 47.51
C LEU A 711 -1.40 15.99 47.74
N ASP A 712 -1.10 16.94 48.62
CA ASP A 712 -2.00 18.04 48.98
C ASP A 712 -1.77 19.30 48.11
N ASP A 713 -2.37 20.43 48.49
CA ASP A 713 -2.31 21.67 47.72
C ASP A 713 -0.93 22.34 47.75
N ASP A 714 -0.12 22.08 48.78
CA ASP A 714 1.22 22.65 48.96
C ASP A 714 2.28 21.85 48.17
N ASP A 715 2.04 20.55 47.93
CA ASP A 715 2.84 19.70 47.06
C ASP A 715 2.71 20.06 45.56
N LYS A 716 3.74 19.85 44.74
CA LYS A 716 3.68 20.10 43.28
C LYS A 716 4.20 18.94 42.44
N LEU A 717 3.54 18.72 41.29
CA LEU A 717 4.04 17.87 40.21
C LEU A 717 4.52 18.75 39.06
N THR A 718 5.77 18.56 38.65
CA THR A 718 6.38 19.29 37.53
C THR A 718 6.90 18.32 36.48
N LYS A 719 6.50 18.51 35.22
CA LYS A 719 7.08 17.78 34.09
C LYS A 719 8.52 18.23 33.89
N ILE A 720 9.47 17.29 33.98
CA ILE A 720 10.87 17.54 33.62
C ILE A 720 11.13 17.11 32.18
N SER A 721 10.56 15.99 31.76
CA SER A 721 10.54 15.53 30.36
C SER A 721 9.32 14.65 30.10
N ASP A 722 9.14 14.15 28.88
CA ASP A 722 8.04 13.24 28.55
C ASP A 722 8.09 11.91 29.33
N ARG A 723 9.26 11.57 29.89
CA ARG A 723 9.52 10.35 30.67
C ARG A 723 9.97 10.62 32.10
N MET A 724 9.87 11.86 32.60
CA MET A 724 10.32 12.18 33.96
C MET A 724 9.48 13.26 34.61
N VAL A 725 9.07 13.01 35.85
CA VAL A 725 8.27 13.92 36.69
C VAL A 725 8.98 14.18 38.01
N LEU A 726 8.87 15.42 38.49
CA LEU A 726 9.32 15.88 39.80
C LEU A 726 8.12 16.02 40.73
N ILE A 727 8.19 15.37 41.90
CA ILE A 727 7.36 15.64 43.07
C ILE A 727 8.14 16.59 43.98
N ASP A 728 7.62 17.79 44.19
CA ASP A 728 8.19 18.82 45.07
C ASP A 728 7.31 18.91 46.32
N LEU A 729 7.80 18.38 47.45
CA LEU A 729 7.11 18.40 48.73
C LEU A 729 7.57 19.60 49.55
N ASP A 730 6.66 20.14 50.37
CA ASP A 730 6.97 21.24 51.30
C ASP A 730 7.62 20.77 52.61
N GLU A 731 8.02 19.50 52.69
CA GLU A 731 8.63 18.86 53.85
C GLU A 731 9.93 18.11 53.51
N GLU A 732 10.73 17.81 54.55
CA GLU A 732 11.97 17.05 54.38
C GLU A 732 11.67 15.58 54.02
N VAL A 733 12.44 15.06 53.07
CA VAL A 733 12.32 13.68 52.56
C VAL A 733 13.56 12.86 52.93
N ASP A 734 13.37 11.66 53.47
CA ASP A 734 14.46 10.77 53.86
C ASP A 734 14.11 9.30 53.60
N ALA A 735 14.72 8.72 52.56
CA ALA A 735 14.35 7.42 52.02
C ALA A 735 12.82 7.25 51.85
N PRO A 736 12.16 8.15 51.09
CA PRO A 736 10.71 8.14 50.93
C PRO A 736 10.25 6.93 50.13
N ASP A 737 8.97 6.58 50.30
CA ASP A 737 8.28 5.67 49.38
C ASP A 737 7.27 6.45 48.52
N VAL A 738 7.05 5.98 47.30
CA VAL A 738 6.03 6.53 46.39
C VAL A 738 5.18 5.41 45.82
N LYS A 739 3.85 5.57 45.87
CA LYS A 739 2.89 4.75 45.13
C LYS A 739 2.38 5.51 43.93
N ILE A 740 2.33 4.83 42.79
CA ILE A 740 1.92 5.37 41.49
C ILE A 740 0.76 4.53 40.98
N ALA A 741 -0.37 5.15 40.65
CA ALA A 741 -1.51 4.51 40.01
C ALA A 741 -1.10 3.86 38.66
N PRO A 742 -1.90 2.92 38.10
CA PRO A 742 -1.61 2.26 36.82
C PRO A 742 -1.85 3.21 35.62
N ILE A 743 -1.11 4.32 35.58
CA ILE A 743 -1.06 5.31 34.51
C ILE A 743 -0.52 4.67 33.21
N MET A 744 -0.80 5.30 32.07
CA MET A 744 -0.50 4.75 30.75
C MET A 744 0.54 5.56 29.99
N ASP A 745 1.24 4.90 29.06
CA ASP A 745 2.06 5.54 28.03
C ASP A 745 1.20 6.22 26.94
N LEU A 746 1.85 6.69 25.87
CA LEU A 746 1.19 7.26 24.70
C LEU A 746 0.47 6.22 23.82
N ALA A 747 0.84 4.94 23.91
CA ALA A 747 0.22 3.81 23.23
C ALA A 747 -0.91 3.13 24.03
N ASN A 748 -1.29 3.71 25.17
CA ASN A 748 -2.28 3.22 26.13
C ASN A 748 -1.93 1.88 26.83
N LYS A 749 -0.65 1.56 27.01
CA LYS A 749 -0.24 0.43 27.88
C LYS A 749 0.04 0.94 29.28
N ARG A 750 -0.25 0.08 30.27
CA ARG A 750 -0.17 0.43 31.69
C ARG A 750 1.24 0.27 32.24
N LEU A 751 1.59 1.12 33.19
CA LEU A 751 2.82 1.02 33.98
C LEU A 751 3.03 -0.39 34.54
N ASN A 752 4.21 -0.94 34.29
CA ASN A 752 4.66 -2.29 34.58
C ASN A 752 3.75 -3.40 34.01
N GLY A 753 2.90 -3.08 33.02
CA GLY A 753 1.90 -4.00 32.46
C GLY A 753 0.83 -4.44 33.47
N LYS A 754 0.67 -3.72 34.58
CA LYS A 754 -0.19 -4.11 35.71
C LYS A 754 -1.44 -3.22 35.80
N VAL A 755 -2.49 -3.78 36.41
CA VAL A 755 -3.71 -3.03 36.76
C VAL A 755 -3.65 -2.45 38.18
N ASP A 756 -2.70 -2.90 38.98
CA ASP A 756 -2.47 -2.43 40.34
C ASP A 756 -1.45 -1.28 40.37
N ALA A 757 -1.44 -0.51 41.45
CA ALA A 757 -0.46 0.55 41.66
C ALA A 757 0.98 -0.01 41.79
N THR A 758 1.95 0.75 41.29
CA THR A 758 3.39 0.47 41.46
C THR A 758 3.91 1.16 42.72
N GLU A 759 4.67 0.45 43.55
CA GLU A 759 5.22 0.97 44.81
C GLU A 759 6.76 1.00 44.73
N LEU A 760 7.34 2.18 44.90
CA LEU A 760 8.77 2.42 45.01
C LEU A 760 9.12 2.62 46.48
N ILE A 761 9.90 1.71 47.06
CA ILE A 761 10.16 1.67 48.51
C ILE A 761 11.58 2.18 48.79
N GLY A 762 11.70 3.16 49.70
CA GLY A 762 12.97 3.67 50.19
C GLY A 762 13.86 4.21 49.07
N ILE A 763 13.39 5.18 48.31
CA ILE A 763 14.10 5.81 47.19
C ILE A 763 15.39 6.46 47.71
N ASP A 764 16.51 6.20 47.03
CA ASP A 764 17.82 6.66 47.49
C ASP A 764 18.04 8.16 47.21
N VAL A 765 18.89 8.79 48.02
CA VAL A 765 19.36 10.16 47.79
C VAL A 765 20.19 10.19 46.51
N GLU A 766 20.08 11.26 45.73
CA GLU A 766 20.87 11.45 44.53
C GLU A 766 22.38 11.36 44.84
N THR A 767 23.09 10.57 44.05
CA THR A 767 24.56 10.58 44.01
C THR A 767 25.03 10.95 42.62
N VAL A 768 26.07 11.78 42.54
CA VAL A 768 26.75 12.15 41.29
C VAL A 768 28.13 11.50 41.32
N GLU A 769 28.36 10.56 40.42
CA GLU A 769 29.52 9.68 40.40
C GLU A 769 29.95 9.38 38.94
N PHE A 770 31.10 8.72 38.78
CA PHE A 770 31.52 8.18 37.49
C PHE A 770 30.64 6.97 37.12
N LYS A 771 30.07 7.00 35.91
CA LYS A 771 29.37 5.87 35.30
C LYS A 771 30.35 5.00 34.50
N SER A 772 31.22 5.63 33.69
CA SER A 772 32.28 4.94 32.96
C SER A 772 33.45 5.88 32.65
N ALA A 773 34.61 5.28 32.35
CA ALA A 773 35.78 5.95 31.83
C ALA A 773 36.40 5.08 30.74
N GLU A 774 36.57 5.61 29.53
CA GLU A 774 36.97 4.83 28.35
C GLU A 774 38.14 5.52 27.64
N LEU A 775 39.22 4.79 27.34
CA LEU A 775 40.28 5.27 26.46
C LEU A 775 39.81 5.15 25.02
N ILE A 776 39.50 6.27 24.38
CA ILE A 776 38.97 6.30 23.00
C ILE A 776 40.03 6.68 21.95
N ALA A 777 41.17 7.18 22.42
CA ALA A 777 42.41 7.33 21.68
C ALA A 777 43.57 7.38 22.69
N THR A 778 44.81 7.15 22.26
CA THR A 778 46.00 7.14 23.12
C THR A 778 46.16 8.42 23.96
N ASN A 779 45.58 9.55 23.55
CA ASN A 779 45.56 10.80 24.30
C ASN A 779 44.16 11.30 24.67
N LYS A 780 43.10 10.47 24.61
CA LYS A 780 41.72 10.89 24.90
C LYS A 780 40.97 9.90 25.77
N ILE A 781 40.45 10.39 26.89
CA ILE A 781 39.59 9.64 27.81
C ILE A 781 38.18 10.20 27.76
N LYS A 782 37.19 9.35 27.46
CA LYS A 782 35.77 9.67 27.60
C LYS A 782 35.30 9.29 29.00
N VAL A 783 34.86 10.27 29.78
CA VAL A 783 34.27 10.08 31.12
C VAL A 783 32.78 10.33 31.05
N VAL A 784 31.97 9.40 31.54
CA VAL A 784 30.52 9.55 31.64
C VAL A 784 30.15 9.64 33.11
N PHE A 785 29.38 10.66 33.48
CA PHE A 785 28.80 10.79 34.81
C PHE A 785 27.44 10.07 34.87
N ASN A 786 27.03 9.58 36.03
CA ASN A 786 25.73 8.91 36.19
C ASN A 786 24.52 9.88 36.21
N LYS A 787 24.77 11.19 36.05
CA LYS A 787 23.78 12.27 36.04
C LYS A 787 24.14 13.34 35.03
N GLN A 788 23.15 14.13 34.62
CA GLN A 788 23.39 15.39 33.91
C GLN A 788 23.98 16.42 34.87
N LEU A 789 25.13 16.99 34.50
CA LEU A 789 25.76 18.10 35.20
C LEU A 789 25.23 19.45 34.72
N ASP A 790 24.95 20.34 35.67
CA ASP A 790 24.72 21.77 35.42
C ASP A 790 26.05 22.52 35.31
N THR A 791 26.97 22.22 36.23
CA THR A 791 28.30 22.80 36.26
C THR A 791 29.36 21.70 36.33
N PHE A 792 30.37 21.78 35.46
CA PHE A 792 31.55 20.92 35.48
C PHE A 792 32.81 21.74 35.79
N SER A 793 33.71 21.16 36.57
CA SER A 793 34.98 21.75 36.96
C SER A 793 36.12 20.75 36.71
N ASN A 794 36.94 21.03 35.70
CA ASN A 794 38.08 20.17 35.33
C ASN A 794 39.02 19.81 36.51
N PRO A 795 39.32 20.72 37.46
CA PRO A 795 40.13 20.39 38.64
C PRO A 795 39.54 19.32 39.56
N ASP A 796 38.26 18.97 39.44
CA ASP A 796 37.67 17.89 40.24
C ASP A 796 38.15 16.50 39.79
N ILE A 797 38.70 16.40 38.57
CA ILE A 797 39.17 15.14 37.98
C ILE A 797 40.69 15.11 37.97
N SER A 798 41.24 13.98 38.41
CA SER A 798 42.67 13.69 38.40
C SER A 798 42.94 12.31 37.82
N LEU A 799 44.14 12.09 37.30
CA LEU A 799 44.63 10.77 36.93
C LEU A 799 45.40 10.19 38.11
N SER A 800 45.19 8.90 38.39
CA SER A 800 45.83 8.17 39.47
C SER A 800 46.36 6.82 38.97
N GLY A 801 47.45 6.33 39.59
CA GLY A 801 48.12 5.08 39.20
C GLY A 801 49.54 4.99 39.78
N ALA A 802 50.04 3.77 40.01
CA ALA A 802 51.32 3.53 40.70
C ALA A 802 52.55 4.13 39.99
N SER A 803 52.46 4.37 38.68
CA SER A 803 53.53 4.94 37.85
C SER A 803 53.49 6.47 37.71
N ILE A 804 52.46 7.16 38.25
CA ILE A 804 52.23 8.61 38.12
C ILE A 804 52.86 9.39 39.29
N THR A 805 54.16 9.22 39.54
CA THR A 805 54.85 9.78 40.73
C THR A 805 56.05 10.69 40.42
N THR A 806 56.28 11.05 39.15
CA THR A 806 57.48 11.78 38.70
C THR A 806 57.19 12.96 37.77
N GLU A 807 58.22 13.75 37.47
CA GLU A 807 58.20 14.97 36.62
C GLU A 807 57.62 14.73 35.21
N SER A 808 57.58 13.47 34.74
CA SER A 808 57.04 13.02 33.44
C SER A 808 55.64 12.37 33.51
N ALA A 809 54.89 12.57 34.60
CA ALA A 809 53.53 12.05 34.75
C ALA A 809 52.56 12.61 33.69
N VAL A 810 51.71 11.75 33.12
CA VAL A 810 50.60 12.16 32.24
C VAL A 810 49.57 13.01 33.00
N ARG A 811 49.06 14.06 32.35
CA ARG A 811 48.11 15.02 32.91
C ARG A 811 46.96 15.28 31.95
N ILE A 812 45.86 15.77 32.51
CA ILE A 812 44.75 16.30 31.71
C ILE A 812 45.16 17.70 31.23
N ALA A 813 45.33 17.85 29.92
CA ALA A 813 45.70 19.11 29.27
C ALA A 813 44.48 20.01 29.07
N SER A 814 43.37 19.44 28.60
CA SER A 814 42.16 20.18 28.27
C SER A 814 40.92 19.28 28.23
N VAL A 815 39.76 19.92 28.10
CA VAL A 815 38.47 19.26 27.83
C VAL A 815 38.13 19.54 26.37
N GLU A 816 37.98 18.48 25.57
CA GLU A 816 37.62 18.59 24.15
C GLU A 816 36.12 18.80 23.96
N SER A 817 35.29 18.08 24.72
CA SER A 817 33.84 18.19 24.61
C SER A 817 33.15 17.90 25.94
N GLN A 818 31.96 18.48 26.11
CA GLN A 818 31.01 18.18 27.16
C GLN A 818 29.61 18.14 26.53
N THR A 819 28.98 16.97 26.54
CA THR A 819 27.66 16.73 25.93
C THR A 819 26.76 15.97 26.89
N VAL A 820 25.46 15.94 26.60
CA VAL A 820 24.49 15.08 27.29
C VAL A 820 24.11 13.97 26.32
N ASN A 821 24.24 12.72 26.73
CA ASN A 821 23.87 11.57 25.91
C ASN A 821 22.38 11.25 26.01
N ASP A 822 21.93 10.26 25.22
CA ASP A 822 20.52 9.85 25.12
C ASP A 822 19.92 9.37 26.45
N ASP A 823 20.76 8.90 27.39
CA ASP A 823 20.33 8.51 28.73
C ASP A 823 20.06 9.71 29.66
N GLY A 824 20.43 10.92 29.23
CA GLY A 824 20.42 12.13 30.03
C GLY A 824 21.65 12.27 30.94
N ASN A 825 22.78 11.64 30.59
CA ASN A 825 24.02 11.69 31.38
C ASN A 825 25.05 12.61 30.73
N THR A 826 25.86 13.30 31.53
CA THR A 826 26.96 14.12 30.98
C THR A 826 28.14 13.26 30.56
N GLU A 827 28.57 13.42 29.31
CA GLU A 827 29.79 12.84 28.74
C GLU A 827 30.83 13.93 28.53
N ILE A 828 32.08 13.64 28.92
CA ILE A 828 33.21 14.56 28.80
C ILE A 828 34.37 13.84 28.12
N VAL A 829 34.95 14.45 27.09
CA VAL A 829 36.20 13.96 26.48
C VAL A 829 37.36 14.79 27.00
N LEU A 830 38.23 14.15 27.77
CA LEU A 830 39.45 14.72 28.32
C LEU A 830 40.61 14.46 27.35
N VAL A 831 41.43 15.48 27.10
CA VAL A 831 42.65 15.39 26.30
C VAL A 831 43.85 15.34 27.22
N LEU A 832 44.72 14.36 27.01
CA LEU A 832 45.96 14.17 27.75
C LEU A 832 47.09 15.00 27.14
N ASP A 833 48.07 15.39 27.97
CA ASP A 833 49.26 16.12 27.52
C ASP A 833 50.28 15.25 26.76
N GLN A 834 50.10 13.94 26.78
CA GLN A 834 50.89 12.95 26.03
C GLN A 834 50.07 11.66 25.80
N ASP A 835 50.53 10.85 24.85
CA ASP A 835 49.95 9.53 24.58
C ASP A 835 50.25 8.54 25.72
N ILE A 836 49.28 7.66 25.97
CA ILE A 836 49.39 6.46 26.82
C ILE A 836 49.26 5.20 25.95
N ASN A 837 49.50 4.02 26.54
CA ASN A 837 49.41 2.76 25.83
C ASN A 837 47.95 2.44 25.49
N THR A 838 47.72 1.68 24.41
CA THR A 838 46.37 1.30 23.96
C THR A 838 45.62 0.46 25.01
N ASP A 839 46.33 -0.33 25.81
CA ASP A 839 45.75 -1.12 26.92
C ASP A 839 45.41 -0.30 28.19
N ALA A 840 45.19 1.01 28.06
CA ALA A 840 44.92 1.96 29.16
C ALA A 840 45.99 1.97 30.29
N THR A 841 47.22 1.60 29.95
CA THR A 841 48.38 1.69 30.84
C THR A 841 49.32 2.84 30.48
N PHE A 842 50.17 3.23 31.42
CA PHE A 842 51.25 4.19 31.19
C PHE A 842 52.60 3.60 31.60
N THR A 843 53.56 3.69 30.68
CA THR A 843 54.95 3.31 30.92
C THR A 843 55.77 4.55 31.25
N ASN A 844 56.32 4.62 32.46
CA ASN A 844 57.14 5.76 32.87
C ASN A 844 58.56 5.71 32.26
N SER A 845 59.33 6.78 32.50
CA SER A 845 60.71 6.91 32.01
C SER A 845 61.68 5.82 32.51
N ASN A 846 61.31 5.06 33.55
CA ASN A 846 62.09 3.95 34.09
C ASN A 846 61.64 2.59 33.52
N GLY A 847 60.71 2.57 32.54
CA GLY A 847 60.18 1.37 31.92
C GLY A 847 59.13 0.62 32.75
N VAL A 848 58.56 1.25 33.77
CA VAL A 848 57.52 0.63 34.62
C VAL A 848 56.13 0.96 34.06
N THR A 849 55.40 -0.09 33.65
CA THR A 849 54.03 -0.01 33.12
C THR A 849 53.00 -0.27 34.20
N ALA A 850 51.97 0.58 34.31
CA ALA A 850 50.85 0.40 35.24
C ALA A 850 49.53 0.95 34.66
N PRO A 851 48.36 0.41 35.06
CA PRO A 851 47.06 0.92 34.65
C PRO A 851 46.80 2.32 35.20
N ILE A 852 46.00 3.10 34.48
CA ILE A 852 45.56 4.44 34.86
C ILE A 852 44.09 4.40 35.29
N SER A 853 43.77 5.18 36.32
CA SER A 853 42.40 5.37 36.80
C SER A 853 42.08 6.86 36.86
N ILE A 854 40.83 7.23 36.61
CA ILE A 854 40.32 8.57 36.94
C ILE A 854 39.91 8.62 38.41
N ALA A 855 40.14 9.75 39.08
CA ALA A 855 39.82 9.93 40.49
C ALA A 855 39.35 11.35 40.83
N THR A 856 38.53 11.48 41.87
CA THR A 856 38.17 12.78 42.47
C THR A 856 38.95 13.05 43.75
N GLY A 857 39.25 14.33 44.01
CA GLY A 857 39.91 14.75 45.24
C GLY A 857 39.02 14.73 46.49
N THR A 858 39.52 15.28 47.59
CA THR A 858 38.77 15.42 48.86
C THR A 858 37.72 16.52 48.83
N THR A 859 37.71 17.35 47.79
CA THR A 859 36.72 18.40 47.54
C THR A 859 36.36 18.45 46.06
N THR A 860 35.09 18.69 45.76
CA THR A 860 34.54 18.80 44.41
C THR A 860 33.63 20.02 44.27
N SER A 861 33.51 20.54 43.06
CA SER A 861 32.75 21.74 42.71
C SER A 861 31.69 21.53 41.62
N SER A 862 31.82 20.45 40.84
CA SER A 862 30.87 19.99 39.83
C SER A 862 29.55 19.57 40.47
N LYS A 863 28.44 19.84 39.79
CA LYS A 863 27.07 19.63 40.30
C LYS A 863 26.13 19.11 39.23
N SER A 864 25.19 18.25 39.63
CA SER A 864 24.05 17.88 38.78
C SER A 864 23.10 19.05 38.57
N VAL A 865 22.16 18.89 37.63
CA VAL A 865 21.03 19.81 37.39
C VAL A 865 20.15 20.03 38.62
N SER A 866 20.11 19.06 39.54
CA SER A 866 19.44 19.15 40.84
C SER A 866 20.32 19.75 41.95
N GLY A 867 21.55 20.15 41.65
CA GLY A 867 22.46 20.81 42.58
C GLY A 867 23.33 19.87 43.44
N THR A 868 23.17 18.55 43.32
CA THR A 868 23.97 17.55 44.04
C THR A 868 25.42 17.58 43.56
N LYS A 869 26.38 17.64 44.49
CA LYS A 869 27.81 17.69 44.16
C LYS A 869 28.34 16.32 43.73
N LEU A 870 29.31 16.31 42.81
CA LEU A 870 30.13 15.14 42.50
C LEU A 870 30.76 14.56 43.77
N ALA A 871 30.67 13.25 43.98
CA ALA A 871 31.22 12.63 45.18
C ALA A 871 32.77 12.73 45.23
N THR A 872 33.29 12.80 46.45
CA THR A 872 34.74 12.93 46.71
C THR A 872 35.40 11.57 46.87
N ASN A 873 36.71 11.49 46.61
CA ASN A 873 37.51 10.25 46.71
C ASN A 873 36.98 9.08 45.86
N LEU A 874 36.35 9.36 44.73
CA LEU A 874 36.00 8.34 43.74
C LEU A 874 37.27 7.88 43.01
N SER A 875 37.29 6.63 42.58
CA SER A 875 38.32 6.08 41.69
C SER A 875 37.68 5.08 40.75
N MET A 876 37.99 5.17 39.46
CA MET A 876 37.47 4.28 38.41
C MET A 876 38.58 3.97 37.42
N ASN A 877 38.77 2.67 37.10
CA ASN A 877 39.70 2.27 36.05
C ASN A 877 39.22 2.77 34.69
N ILE A 878 40.16 3.04 33.80
CA ILE A 878 39.85 3.38 32.43
C ILE A 878 39.73 2.08 31.64
N ASP A 879 38.58 1.86 31.03
CA ASP A 879 38.35 0.75 30.12
C ASP A 879 39.04 1.02 28.79
N ASP A 880 39.76 0.04 28.28
CA ASP A 880 40.37 0.11 26.96
C ASP A 880 39.30 -0.02 25.86
N LYS A 881 39.16 1.03 25.05
CA LYS A 881 38.35 1.09 23.82
C LYS A 881 39.18 1.42 22.59
N THR A 882 40.50 1.31 22.66
CA THR A 882 41.38 1.57 21.52
C THR A 882 41.75 0.27 20.83
N ALA A 883 41.69 0.25 19.50
CA ALA A 883 42.10 -0.95 18.76
C ALA A 883 43.62 -1.18 18.90
N PRO A 884 44.06 -2.45 18.91
CA PRO A 884 45.49 -2.77 18.94
C PRO A 884 46.15 -2.33 17.63
N THR A 885 47.43 -1.96 17.70
CA THR A 885 48.25 -1.66 16.52
C THR A 885 49.50 -2.53 16.49
N VAL A 886 50.18 -2.63 15.35
CA VAL A 886 51.48 -3.30 15.31
C VAL A 886 52.51 -2.39 15.97
N ALA A 887 53.19 -2.90 16.98
CA ALA A 887 54.22 -2.18 17.70
C ALA A 887 55.35 -1.76 16.76
N GLU A 888 55.91 -0.58 16.98
CA GLU A 888 57.03 -0.09 16.18
C GLU A 888 58.39 -0.45 16.81
N HIS A 889 59.39 -0.70 15.98
CA HIS A 889 60.75 -1.05 16.40
C HIS A 889 61.82 -0.37 15.54
N GLU A 890 62.93 0.00 16.17
CA GLU A 890 64.13 0.48 15.47
C GLU A 890 65.04 -0.72 15.17
N PHE A 891 64.97 -1.25 13.95
CA PHE A 891 65.79 -2.40 13.53
C PHE A 891 67.29 -2.10 13.46
N GLU A 892 67.65 -0.83 13.22
CA GLU A 892 69.02 -0.33 13.29
C GLU A 892 69.06 0.93 14.16
N VAL A 893 70.10 1.07 14.98
CA VAL A 893 70.23 2.21 15.92
C VAL A 893 70.24 3.52 15.13
N GLY A 894 69.24 4.37 15.37
CA GLY A 894 69.09 5.67 14.72
C GLY A 894 68.33 5.66 13.38
N ALA A 895 67.74 4.53 12.98
CA ALA A 895 66.79 4.46 11.87
C ALA A 895 65.37 4.87 12.30
N ASP A 896 64.50 5.11 11.32
CA ASP A 896 63.07 5.35 11.58
C ASP A 896 62.43 4.09 12.18
N LYS A 897 61.47 4.30 13.08
CA LYS A 897 60.65 3.24 13.66
C LYS A 897 59.74 2.63 12.59
N GLU A 898 59.79 1.32 12.44
CA GLU A 898 58.98 0.56 11.49
C GLU A 898 58.14 -0.52 12.22
N PRO A 899 57.04 -1.02 11.64
CA PRO A 899 56.25 -2.11 12.22
C PRO A 899 57.12 -3.34 12.53
N HIS A 900 57.02 -3.84 13.77
CA HIS A 900 57.85 -4.92 14.28
C HIS A 900 57.35 -6.28 13.79
N VAL A 901 57.67 -6.59 12.53
CA VAL A 901 57.33 -7.85 11.85
C VAL A 901 58.60 -8.52 11.35
N VAL A 902 58.98 -9.62 11.98
CA VAL A 902 60.28 -10.30 11.75
C VAL A 902 60.09 -11.75 11.34
N ILE A 903 60.99 -12.26 10.49
CA ILE A 903 61.01 -13.68 10.11
C ILE A 903 62.19 -14.43 10.72
N GLY A 904 61.93 -15.64 11.23
CA GLY A 904 62.93 -16.50 11.87
C GLY A 904 62.59 -17.99 11.84
N ASN A 905 63.34 -18.77 12.61
CA ASN A 905 63.09 -20.20 12.90
C ASN A 905 62.83 -21.09 11.67
N PHE A 906 63.74 -21.02 10.71
CA PHE A 906 63.64 -21.72 9.44
C PHE A 906 63.89 -23.23 9.56
N LYS A 907 63.08 -24.03 8.87
CA LYS A 907 63.14 -25.50 8.86
C LYS A 907 63.02 -26.05 7.45
N ASN A 908 63.81 -27.08 7.14
CA ASN A 908 63.76 -27.77 5.85
C ASN A 908 62.46 -28.62 5.72
N ALA A 909 62.23 -29.22 4.56
CA ALA A 909 61.04 -30.06 4.30
C ALA A 909 60.91 -31.29 5.25
N ALA A 910 61.99 -31.70 5.91
CA ALA A 910 62.00 -32.77 6.91
C ALA A 910 61.80 -32.26 8.36
N GLY A 911 61.58 -30.95 8.56
CA GLY A 911 61.33 -30.32 9.85
C GLY A 911 62.60 -30.03 10.67
N GLN A 912 63.79 -30.16 10.08
CA GLN A 912 65.06 -29.88 10.76
C GLN A 912 65.42 -28.40 10.65
N VAL A 913 65.92 -27.82 11.75
CA VAL A 913 66.33 -26.40 11.81
C VAL A 913 67.46 -26.12 10.83
N ILE A 914 67.35 -25.03 10.07
CA ILE A 914 68.37 -24.54 9.13
C ILE A 914 69.27 -23.57 9.89
N ALA A 915 70.47 -24.02 10.29
CA ALA A 915 71.30 -23.33 11.28
C ALA A 915 72.25 -22.23 10.72
N ASN A 916 72.15 -21.83 9.45
CA ASN A 916 72.96 -20.74 8.87
C ASN A 916 72.26 -20.14 7.64
N ILE A 917 71.65 -18.96 7.81
CA ILE A 917 71.07 -18.17 6.71
C ILE A 917 71.99 -17.02 6.31
N ALA A 918 73.22 -16.99 6.84
CA ALA A 918 74.22 -16.00 6.46
C ALA A 918 74.48 -16.06 4.94
N ASP A 919 74.04 -14.99 4.27
CA ASP A 919 74.40 -14.49 2.93
C ASP A 919 74.04 -15.35 1.69
N GLN A 920 73.44 -16.54 1.81
CA GLN A 920 73.06 -17.35 0.63
C GLN A 920 71.58 -17.77 0.52
N TYR A 921 70.73 -17.51 1.51
CA TYR A 921 69.33 -17.96 1.49
C TYR A 921 68.33 -16.85 1.88
N ASN A 922 68.32 -15.75 1.14
CA ASN A 922 67.18 -14.82 1.09
C ASN A 922 65.92 -15.49 0.48
N LYS A 923 65.95 -16.80 0.29
CA LYS A 923 64.97 -17.59 -0.43
C LYS A 923 64.83 -18.96 0.22
N LEU A 924 63.60 -19.47 0.25
CA LEU A 924 63.23 -20.79 0.72
C LEU A 924 62.75 -21.66 -0.44
N ASP A 925 63.11 -22.94 -0.40
CA ASP A 925 62.67 -23.90 -1.39
C ASP A 925 61.27 -24.45 -1.08
N LYS A 926 60.63 -25.06 -2.09
CA LYS A 926 59.24 -25.50 -1.97
C LYS A 926 59.11 -26.48 -0.82
N ASN A 927 58.12 -26.21 0.03
CA ASN A 927 57.81 -26.94 1.26
C ASN A 927 58.69 -26.69 2.48
N GLU A 928 59.72 -25.86 2.40
CA GLU A 928 60.41 -25.37 3.60
C GLU A 928 59.50 -24.40 4.38
N THR A 929 59.73 -24.28 5.69
CA THR A 929 58.89 -23.49 6.59
C THR A 929 59.69 -22.46 7.37
N ALA A 930 59.06 -21.34 7.70
CA ALA A 930 59.59 -20.30 8.58
C ALA A 930 58.49 -19.80 9.53
N GLU A 931 58.87 -19.02 10.54
CA GLU A 931 57.96 -18.39 11.48
C GLU A 931 58.10 -16.87 11.36
N ILE A 932 56.99 -16.19 11.09
CA ILE A 932 56.91 -14.72 11.06
C ILE A 932 56.25 -14.26 12.36
N THR A 933 56.91 -13.41 13.13
CA THR A 933 56.36 -12.85 14.38
C THR A 933 55.92 -11.41 14.16
N ILE A 934 54.66 -11.12 14.47
CA ILE A 934 54.08 -9.77 14.49
C ILE A 934 53.92 -9.36 15.95
N HIS A 935 54.53 -8.26 16.37
CA HIS A 935 54.34 -7.71 17.71
C HIS A 935 53.26 -6.62 17.68
N PHE A 936 52.26 -6.75 18.55
CA PHE A 936 51.19 -5.78 18.75
C PHE A 936 51.44 -4.91 19.98
N THR A 937 50.80 -3.75 20.06
CA THR A 937 50.89 -2.82 21.20
C THR A 937 50.32 -3.42 22.49
N GLU A 938 49.42 -4.40 22.36
CA GLU A 938 48.76 -5.08 23.47
C GLU A 938 48.42 -6.55 23.16
N ALA A 939 47.83 -7.23 24.14
CA ALA A 939 47.53 -8.65 24.05
C ALA A 939 46.35 -8.89 23.10
N MET A 940 46.51 -9.83 22.17
CA MET A 940 45.49 -10.15 21.18
C MET A 940 44.50 -11.21 21.69
N ASP A 941 43.22 -11.10 21.33
CA ASP A 941 42.25 -12.18 21.57
C ASP A 941 42.57 -13.36 20.64
N THR A 942 43.04 -14.43 21.26
CA THR A 942 43.41 -15.67 20.57
C THR A 942 42.26 -16.32 19.80
N ALA A 943 41.00 -16.07 20.17
CA ALA A 943 39.84 -16.59 19.46
C ALA A 943 39.52 -15.78 18.18
N SER A 944 39.92 -14.51 18.12
CA SER A 944 39.73 -13.64 16.95
C SER A 944 40.70 -13.94 15.81
N ILE A 945 41.82 -14.62 16.09
CA ILE A 945 42.90 -14.85 15.13
C ILE A 945 42.96 -16.32 14.72
N SER A 946 42.97 -16.56 13.41
CA SER A 946 43.16 -17.89 12.82
C SER A 946 44.18 -17.85 11.68
N LYS A 947 44.54 -19.02 11.15
CA LYS A 947 45.38 -19.10 9.93
C LYS A 947 44.79 -18.38 8.72
N LEU A 948 43.47 -18.14 8.70
CA LEU A 948 42.81 -17.40 7.62
C LEU A 948 42.95 -15.89 7.78
N ALA A 949 43.24 -15.41 9.00
CA ALA A 949 43.40 -13.99 9.31
C ALA A 949 44.56 -13.33 8.54
N PHE A 950 45.52 -14.12 8.04
CA PHE A 950 46.72 -13.61 7.38
C PHE A 950 46.96 -14.24 6.01
N ILE A 951 47.37 -13.41 5.06
CA ILE A 951 47.87 -13.79 3.75
C ILE A 951 49.33 -13.36 3.67
N VAL A 952 50.22 -14.29 3.35
CA VAL A 952 51.65 -14.00 3.21
C VAL A 952 52.05 -14.27 1.76
N ASP A 953 52.62 -13.25 1.10
CA ASP A 953 52.94 -13.36 -0.32
C ASP A 953 54.04 -14.40 -0.57
N GLY A 954 53.85 -15.25 -1.56
CA GLY A 954 54.73 -16.40 -1.83
C GLY A 954 54.58 -17.61 -0.88
N TYR A 955 53.83 -17.50 0.22
CA TYR A 955 53.72 -18.56 1.23
C TYR A 955 52.29 -19.06 1.48
N THR A 956 52.17 -20.27 2.01
CA THR A 956 50.94 -20.83 2.58
C THR A 956 51.02 -20.77 4.10
N VAL A 957 50.05 -20.14 4.77
CA VAL A 957 49.97 -20.12 6.24
C VAL A 957 49.50 -21.48 6.75
N THR A 958 50.32 -22.13 7.57
CA THR A 958 50.04 -23.47 8.10
C THR A 958 49.59 -23.48 9.55
N ASN A 959 50.05 -22.52 10.35
CA ASN A 959 49.71 -22.42 11.76
C ASN A 959 49.81 -20.97 12.26
N VAL A 960 49.09 -20.66 13.33
CA VAL A 960 49.24 -19.42 14.11
C VAL A 960 49.38 -19.80 15.58
N ALA A 961 50.30 -19.15 16.28
CA ALA A 961 50.57 -19.30 17.70
C ALA A 961 50.81 -17.93 18.35
N PHE A 962 50.87 -17.89 19.68
CA PHE A 962 51.02 -16.66 20.45
C PHE A 962 52.21 -16.76 21.40
N ALA A 963 52.84 -15.62 21.69
CA ALA A 963 53.94 -15.47 22.63
C ALA A 963 53.88 -14.09 23.32
N ASP A 964 54.77 -13.87 24.30
CA ASP A 964 54.92 -12.59 25.01
C ASP A 964 53.60 -12.07 25.64
N GLY A 965 52.90 -12.96 26.37
CA GLY A 965 51.60 -12.63 26.95
C GLY A 965 50.56 -12.26 25.90
N ASP A 966 50.59 -12.97 24.76
CA ASP A 966 49.73 -12.78 23.59
C ASP A 966 49.90 -11.44 22.85
N LYS A 967 50.93 -10.66 23.18
CA LYS A 967 51.35 -9.46 22.43
C LYS A 967 52.12 -9.78 21.15
N ALA A 968 52.55 -11.04 20.96
CA ALA A 968 53.26 -11.48 19.76
C ALA A 968 52.51 -12.63 19.06
N VAL A 969 52.16 -12.44 17.78
CA VAL A 969 51.50 -13.45 16.95
C VAL A 969 52.53 -14.09 16.02
N ILE A 970 52.74 -15.40 16.17
CA ILE A 970 53.69 -16.20 15.40
C ILE A 970 52.94 -16.94 14.30
N ILE A 971 53.21 -16.60 13.04
CA ILE A 971 52.63 -17.20 11.85
C ILE A 971 53.62 -18.20 11.26
N THR A 972 53.31 -19.49 11.30
CA THR A 972 54.10 -20.50 10.59
C THR A 972 53.70 -20.53 9.12
N VAL A 973 54.66 -20.30 8.25
CA VAL A 973 54.49 -20.22 6.80
C VAL A 973 55.28 -21.31 6.07
N LYS A 974 54.75 -21.78 4.94
CA LYS A 974 55.35 -22.81 4.07
C LYS A 974 55.49 -22.29 2.64
N ALA A 975 56.69 -22.34 2.06
CA ALA A 975 56.97 -21.80 0.73
C ALA A 975 56.18 -22.54 -0.36
N LYS A 976 55.52 -21.80 -1.27
CA LYS A 976 54.69 -22.36 -2.35
C LYS A 976 55.52 -22.86 -3.53
N ALA A 977 56.70 -22.30 -3.76
CA ALA A 977 57.60 -22.61 -4.86
C ALA A 977 59.07 -22.62 -4.40
N ASP A 978 59.94 -23.19 -5.23
CA ASP A 978 61.38 -23.09 -5.00
C ASP A 978 61.82 -21.63 -5.12
N ASN A 979 62.90 -21.24 -4.42
CA ASN A 979 63.43 -19.89 -4.47
C ASN A 979 62.46 -18.76 -4.02
N THR A 980 61.53 -19.02 -3.09
CA THR A 980 60.58 -18.01 -2.55
C THR A 980 61.26 -17.04 -1.59
N THR A 981 61.17 -15.72 -1.82
CA THR A 981 61.88 -14.69 -1.01
C THR A 981 61.40 -14.58 0.44
N VAL A 982 62.33 -14.44 1.39
CA VAL A 982 62.03 -14.20 2.82
C VAL A 982 61.62 -12.75 3.11
N TYR A 983 62.11 -11.79 2.31
CA TYR A 983 61.58 -10.42 2.30
C TYR A 983 60.24 -10.42 1.58
N THR A 984 59.18 -10.59 2.35
CA THR A 984 57.80 -10.67 1.88
C THR A 984 56.92 -9.66 2.61
N SER A 985 55.62 -9.71 2.36
CA SER A 985 54.62 -8.93 3.08
C SER A 985 53.57 -9.84 3.70
N VAL A 986 53.11 -9.47 4.90
CA VAL A 986 51.94 -10.08 5.55
C VAL A 986 50.77 -9.11 5.43
N THR A 987 49.65 -9.59 4.89
CA THR A 987 48.39 -8.85 4.82
C THR A 987 47.38 -9.46 5.78
N GLN A 988 46.76 -8.63 6.61
CA GLN A 988 45.63 -9.02 7.46
C GLN A 988 44.35 -9.08 6.62
N ALA A 989 43.80 -10.29 6.43
CA ALA A 989 42.65 -10.55 5.57
C ALA A 989 41.29 -10.48 6.28
N TYR A 990 41.27 -10.62 7.60
CA TYR A 990 40.06 -10.55 8.43
C TYR A 990 40.28 -9.66 9.64
N ASN A 991 39.20 -9.13 10.19
CA ASN A 991 39.23 -8.38 11.44
C ASN A 991 39.82 -9.25 12.56
N VAL A 992 40.69 -8.67 13.37
CA VAL A 992 41.23 -9.28 14.59
C VAL A 992 40.96 -8.33 15.76
N ALA A 993 40.98 -8.83 16.98
CA ALA A 993 40.68 -8.02 18.17
C ALA A 993 41.71 -8.26 19.29
N ASP A 994 41.83 -7.28 20.19
CA ASP A 994 42.52 -7.44 21.47
C ASP A 994 41.67 -8.23 22.48
N THR A 995 42.21 -8.47 23.68
CA THR A 995 41.50 -9.14 24.77
C THR A 995 40.29 -8.37 25.33
N SER A 996 40.22 -7.06 25.10
CA SER A 996 39.10 -6.18 25.46
C SER A 996 37.97 -6.19 24.40
N GLY A 997 38.23 -6.82 23.24
CA GLY A 997 37.33 -6.94 22.11
C GLY A 997 37.39 -5.77 21.11
N ASN A 998 38.38 -4.88 21.20
CA ASN A 998 38.50 -3.77 20.26
C ASN A 998 39.12 -4.25 18.94
N VAL A 999 38.47 -3.88 17.83
CA VAL A 999 38.74 -4.48 16.52
C VAL A 999 39.79 -3.70 15.74
N LEU A 1000 40.88 -4.37 15.38
CA LEU A 1000 41.77 -3.95 14.30
C LEU A 1000 41.20 -4.45 12.96
N ALA A 1001 40.72 -3.51 12.14
CA ALA A 1001 40.09 -3.80 10.86
C ALA A 1001 41.06 -4.48 9.87
N SER A 1002 40.53 -5.38 9.03
CA SER A 1002 41.28 -6.03 7.96
C SER A 1002 41.79 -5.05 6.90
N GLY A 1003 42.88 -5.38 6.23
CA GLY A 1003 43.42 -4.63 5.09
C GLY A 1003 44.83 -4.08 5.30
N SER A 1004 45.35 -4.12 6.52
CA SER A 1004 46.73 -3.72 6.81
C SER A 1004 47.73 -4.69 6.18
N THR A 1005 48.78 -4.16 5.55
CA THR A 1005 49.91 -4.93 4.99
C THR A 1005 51.21 -4.41 5.58
N TRP A 1006 52.01 -5.32 6.12
CA TRP A 1006 53.30 -5.02 6.73
C TRP A 1006 54.44 -5.72 5.99
N THR A 1007 55.57 -5.03 5.84
CA THR A 1007 56.78 -5.61 5.26
C THR A 1007 57.48 -6.43 6.32
N VAL A 1008 57.86 -7.66 5.97
CA VAL A 1008 58.60 -8.56 6.85
C VAL A 1008 60.09 -8.28 6.72
N LYS A 1009 60.76 -8.11 7.86
CA LYS A 1009 62.19 -7.86 7.95
C LYS A 1009 62.99 -9.12 8.28
#